data_AF-A0A7C5EGV0-F1
#
_entry.id   AF-A0A7C5EGV0-F1
#
_cell.length_a   1.000
_cell.length_b   1.000
_cell.length_c   1.000
_cell.angle_alpha   90.00
_cell.angle_beta   90.00
_cell.angle_gamma   90.00
#
_symmetry.space_group_name_H-M   'P 1'
#
loop_
_entity.id
_entity.type
_entity.pdbx_description
1 polymer ?
#
loop_
_entity_poly.entity_id
_entity_poly.type
_entity_poly.pdbx_seq_one_letter_code
_entity_poly.pdbx_strand_id
1 'polypeptide(L)'
;MSAPTRETSLLDRPVFAGSTTFTWEKALFGLLVILAIVSRLYNLGQRVMSHDESLHTYFSWELYRGIGYKHDPMMHGPLQFHLLALTYFLFGVNDFTARLPHAIASILTVLALWPWRRYLGRAGTLIAALLMVISPYMLYYGRYARNEAFVALFGVLMLYAILRYLETGRASYLYLLTAATVLHFTAKETAFIYTAQALLFLAVYFVARLMRREWASPLEQQVFLVLLAVSVILLGSTLGLAISLKHHPPISSPLAEGEAHPPLLPVLIILTVLTLAAALILLVRGLGWQAIRAERSFDLLMLLSTLVLPQLSAFLVKAMGWDPLNYTFQWPGWDWKMLLSQGLVRLAICLVPMFLLSILLGLWWNKALWLRNAALFYAIFVPLYTTLFTNGDGFFSGMMGSLGYWLAQQGVNRGSQPWYYYVLVQIPIYEFLPALGLWLAAYLGWRGQRPRLLPAEVQAETDTASEGDHTFRLLFWWSLSSVVAFTIAGEKMPWLTVHITLPMILITGWGLGQLVERIHWEHWQAGRGWLVLGLLLIFITSTFGALLAWGGPTRPFAGKDLESLRVTASFLLSLLAMLGSAAGLSYLLKDWDGRQLLRLGALTFFGLLAILTARAAFRAAYIEYDNGTEFLVYAHGARGVKDIMEQAEEISKRTTGGYGLHIAYDASAPDTGVSWPFVWYLRDYTNATPFDQPSRSLRDSPFIIVDEKNFLKIEPVVADNYYRFDYIRMVWPNQDYFNLVSPRPADQPFPPDYPCRGALAIFRLWKSRDFSRVCNYLGNPQLRAALFQIWLNRDYRLYATATGQTTLTPATWEPSDKMRLYIRKDVAAQIWNYGVAAPITSEPTVSPYEAGLITVQADLIFGTQGEGPGQFNAPRGLAIAPDGSLYVADSRNHRIQHFSAEGQFLGAWGSFSGLEQGQPALDRFNEPWGVAVSPDGQWVYVADTWNHRIVKFTANGQPVQSWGHANFGQSSDPYGFWGPRGLAVDRQGRVYVTDTGNKRVVIFDASGHYLTQFGQLGMEPGQFDEPVGIALDALGNVYVADTWNSRVQSFQPAPDGLTFVPLNQWPIAGWFGQSLDNKPYLAIGPDGDVFVTDPEMYRVLEFTPQGTFVRAWGEYGVGPAEIGLAAAVAVDAQGRVWVSDAGNHRLMRFTLPPRVLPSPTPTPTVLPLAQCQIPAEVTLLDLHACPDATCASVGRVPGGETLTLLPFAAVNGWVPVRWNDLLGWIPGTSCLSRP
;
A
#
# COMPACT_ATOMS: atom_id res chain seq x y z
N MET A 1 -17.96 44.80 56.96
CA MET A 1 -17.96 43.70 55.97
C MET A 1 -16.76 43.90 55.07
N SER A 2 -15.68 43.15 55.33
CA SER A 2 -14.47 43.14 54.50
C SER A 2 -14.79 42.52 53.14
N ALA A 3 -14.33 43.17 52.07
CA ALA A 3 -14.38 42.63 50.73
C ALA A 3 -13.68 41.25 50.70
N PRO A 4 -14.22 40.25 49.99
CA PRO A 4 -13.56 38.95 49.88
C PRO A 4 -12.19 39.16 49.22
N THR A 5 -11.14 38.75 49.92
CA THR A 5 -9.77 38.71 49.42
C THR A 5 -9.72 37.90 48.13
N ARG A 6 -9.21 38.50 47.05
CA ARG A 6 -8.91 37.81 45.77
C ARG A 6 -8.08 36.56 46.06
N GLU A 7 -8.65 35.37 45.94
CA GLU A 7 -7.87 34.13 45.88
C GLU A 7 -6.96 34.21 44.65
N THR A 8 -5.66 34.47 44.87
CA THR A 8 -4.67 34.49 43.79
C THR A 8 -4.45 33.05 43.32
N SER A 9 -4.86 32.74 42.10
CA SER A 9 -4.60 31.43 41.49
C SER A 9 -3.10 31.14 41.47
N LEU A 10 -2.71 29.85 41.57
CA LEU A 10 -1.32 29.42 41.40
C LEU A 10 -0.69 29.95 40.09
N LEU A 11 -1.50 30.07 39.05
CA LEU A 11 -1.09 30.57 37.73
C LEU A 11 -0.80 32.08 37.70
N ASP A 12 -1.33 32.86 38.66
CA ASP A 12 -1.09 34.30 38.80
C ASP A 12 0.21 34.62 39.55
N ARG A 13 0.79 33.62 40.23
CA ARG A 13 2.01 33.84 41.01
C ARG A 13 3.19 34.14 40.08
N PRO A 14 4.01 35.15 40.40
CA PRO A 14 5.21 35.43 39.64
C PRO A 14 6.23 34.31 39.83
N VAL A 15 6.95 33.96 38.77
CA VAL A 15 7.98 32.90 38.83
C VAL A 15 9.21 33.40 39.60
N PHE A 16 9.57 34.67 39.39
CA PHE A 16 10.67 35.34 40.08
C PHE A 16 10.12 36.36 41.06
N ALA A 17 10.68 36.41 42.27
CA ALA A 17 10.32 37.41 43.27
C ALA A 17 10.59 38.83 42.71
N GLY A 18 9.55 39.67 42.62
CA GLY A 18 9.66 41.06 42.15
C GLY A 18 9.24 41.33 40.69
N SER A 19 8.99 40.30 39.86
CA SER A 19 8.46 40.49 38.50
C SER A 19 6.94 40.36 38.46
N THR A 20 6.20 41.40 38.06
CA THR A 20 4.73 41.34 37.87
C THR A 20 4.33 40.84 36.48
N THR A 21 5.28 40.69 35.56
CA THR A 21 5.00 40.41 34.15
C THR A 21 5.16 38.94 33.76
N PHE A 22 6.00 38.17 34.49
CA PHE A 22 6.30 36.77 34.18
C PHE A 22 5.68 35.80 35.20
N THR A 23 4.45 35.35 34.90
CA THR A 23 3.65 34.45 35.72
C THR A 23 3.86 32.98 35.36
N TRP A 24 3.50 32.05 36.25
CA TRP A 24 3.55 30.61 35.99
C TRP A 24 2.74 30.19 34.75
N GLU A 25 1.62 30.86 34.46
CA GLU A 25 0.86 30.62 33.21
C GLU A 25 1.73 30.82 31.96
N LYS A 26 2.43 31.96 31.87
CA LYS A 26 3.29 32.29 30.73
C LYS A 26 4.50 31.36 30.67
N ALA A 27 5.08 31.01 31.82
CA ALA A 27 6.20 30.09 31.89
C ALA A 27 5.83 28.68 31.42
N LEU A 28 4.67 28.16 31.84
CA LEU A 28 4.18 26.84 31.41
C LEU A 28 3.82 26.82 29.92
N PHE A 29 3.16 27.87 29.41
CA PHE A 29 2.89 27.96 27.97
C PHE A 29 4.19 28.09 27.16
N GLY A 30 5.14 28.89 27.62
CA GLY A 30 6.48 29.01 27.02
C GLY A 30 7.22 27.67 27.01
N LEU A 31 7.15 26.90 28.09
CA LEU A 31 7.68 25.53 28.13
C LEU A 31 7.00 24.62 27.09
N LEU A 32 5.67 24.68 26.95
CA LEU A 32 4.95 23.89 25.94
C LEU A 32 5.36 24.28 24.52
N VAL A 33 5.61 25.57 24.25
CA VAL A 33 6.14 26.04 22.96
C VAL A 33 7.56 25.51 22.73
N ILE A 34 8.44 25.54 23.74
CA ILE A 34 9.79 24.96 23.63
C ILE A 34 9.71 23.46 23.37
N LEU A 35 8.83 22.74 24.09
CA LEU A 35 8.60 21.32 23.86
C LEU A 35 8.03 21.06 22.45
N ALA A 36 7.17 21.93 21.93
CA ALA A 36 6.71 21.86 20.54
C ALA A 36 7.89 22.04 19.57
N ILE A 37 8.72 23.06 19.75
CA ILE A 37 9.89 23.32 18.91
C ILE A 37 10.83 22.11 18.90
N VAL A 38 11.25 21.64 20.08
CA VAL A 38 12.13 20.49 20.22
C VAL A 38 11.49 19.26 19.58
N SER A 39 10.22 18.99 19.88
CA SER A 39 9.55 17.79 19.37
C SER A 39 9.22 17.84 17.87
N ARG A 40 9.23 19.00 17.21
CA ARG A 40 8.99 19.08 15.76
C ARG A 40 10.30 19.15 14.97
N LEU A 41 11.35 19.77 15.52
CA LEU A 41 12.62 19.96 14.82
C LEU A 41 13.66 18.88 15.14
N TYR A 42 13.60 18.24 16.31
CA TYR A 42 14.54 17.17 16.64
C TYR A 42 14.40 16.05 15.62
N ASN A 43 15.52 15.67 15.01
CA ASN A 43 15.63 14.53 14.14
C ASN A 43 14.66 14.52 12.93
N LEU A 44 14.32 15.70 12.40
CA LEU A 44 13.31 15.85 11.35
C LEU A 44 13.70 15.20 10.00
N GLY A 45 15.00 15.07 9.74
CA GLY A 45 15.54 14.50 8.49
C GLY A 45 15.81 12.99 8.51
N GLN A 46 15.71 12.27 9.65
CA GLN A 46 16.10 10.85 9.69
C GLN A 46 15.13 9.91 8.99
N ARG A 47 13.83 10.19 9.07
CA ARG A 47 12.79 9.34 8.46
C ARG A 47 12.89 9.30 6.94
N VAL A 48 12.65 8.14 6.33
CA VAL A 48 12.57 7.97 4.87
C VAL A 48 11.44 8.83 4.30
N MET A 49 11.62 9.47 3.15
CA MET A 49 10.51 10.12 2.43
C MET A 49 9.55 9.03 1.96
N SER A 50 8.31 9.08 2.42
CA SER A 50 7.31 8.13 1.94
C SER A 50 6.90 8.44 0.50
N HIS A 51 6.22 7.47 -0.13
CA HIS A 51 5.66 7.59 -1.48
C HIS A 51 5.04 8.96 -1.77
N ASP A 52 4.05 9.37 -0.96
CA ASP A 52 3.34 10.65 -1.19
C ASP A 52 4.17 11.89 -0.82
N GLU A 53 5.13 11.79 0.11
CA GLU A 53 6.02 12.93 0.42
C GLU A 53 6.96 13.21 -0.75
N SER A 54 7.48 12.15 -1.37
CA SER A 54 8.51 12.25 -2.41
C SER A 54 8.04 13.07 -3.61
N LEU A 55 6.78 12.91 -4.04
CA LEU A 55 6.13 13.74 -5.06
C LEU A 55 6.19 15.24 -4.72
N HIS A 56 5.77 15.61 -3.52
CA HIS A 56 5.76 17.00 -3.09
C HIS A 56 7.19 17.57 -3.04
N THR A 57 8.13 16.80 -2.48
CA THR A 57 9.51 17.26 -2.34
C THR A 57 10.21 17.42 -3.69
N TYR A 58 9.97 16.52 -4.63
CA TYR A 58 10.57 16.52 -5.97
C TYR A 58 10.04 17.65 -6.85
N PHE A 59 8.72 17.80 -7.02
CA PHE A 59 8.17 18.88 -7.84
C PHE A 59 8.42 20.27 -7.25
N SER A 60 8.55 20.39 -5.92
CA SER A 60 9.01 21.63 -5.29
C SER A 60 10.48 21.94 -5.62
N TRP A 61 11.30 20.90 -5.79
CA TRP A 61 12.69 21.04 -6.21
C TRP A 61 12.80 21.46 -7.69
N GLU A 62 11.94 20.93 -8.57
CA GLU A 62 11.83 21.41 -9.96
C GLU A 62 11.42 22.88 -10.03
N LEU A 63 10.43 23.28 -9.22
CA LEU A 63 10.03 24.69 -9.10
C LEU A 63 11.19 25.57 -8.62
N TYR A 64 11.92 25.13 -7.59
CA TYR A 64 13.11 25.81 -7.08
C TYR A 64 14.21 25.97 -8.16
N ARG A 65 14.40 24.96 -9.02
CA ARG A 65 15.37 25.01 -10.12
C ARG A 65 14.95 25.87 -11.31
N GLY A 66 13.73 26.40 -11.31
CA GLY A 66 13.17 27.16 -12.43
C GLY A 66 12.75 26.30 -13.62
N ILE A 67 12.56 24.99 -13.43
CA ILE A 67 12.05 24.07 -14.47
C ILE A 67 10.53 24.29 -14.67
N GLY A 68 9.87 24.85 -13.66
CA GLY A 68 8.44 25.20 -13.67
C GLY A 68 7.61 24.24 -12.82
N TYR A 69 6.37 24.65 -12.52
CA TYR A 69 5.38 23.83 -11.82
C TYR A 69 3.98 24.12 -12.38
N LYS A 70 3.26 23.06 -12.73
CA LYS A 70 1.86 23.12 -13.11
C LYS A 70 1.03 22.46 -12.02
N HIS A 71 0.09 23.23 -11.45
CA HIS A 71 -0.86 22.68 -10.49
C HIS A 71 -1.70 21.60 -11.17
N ASP A 72 -1.72 20.43 -10.55
CA ASP A 72 -2.58 19.31 -10.88
C ASP A 72 -3.42 18.98 -9.63
N PRO A 73 -4.76 18.88 -9.74
CA PRO A 73 -5.62 18.48 -8.61
C PRO A 73 -5.22 17.19 -7.90
N MET A 74 -4.53 16.26 -8.58
CA MET A 74 -3.95 15.06 -7.97
C MET A 74 -2.93 15.39 -6.88
N MET A 75 -2.23 16.51 -7.01
CA MET A 75 -1.16 16.96 -6.12
C MET A 75 -1.63 17.85 -4.97
N HIS A 76 -2.95 17.99 -4.76
CA HIS A 76 -3.55 18.92 -3.79
C HIS A 76 -3.23 20.39 -4.10
N GLY A 77 -3.35 21.27 -3.09
CA GLY A 77 -3.19 22.70 -3.28
C GLY A 77 -1.72 23.14 -3.47
N PRO A 78 -1.49 24.24 -4.21
CA PRO A 78 -0.15 24.69 -4.61
C PRO A 78 0.70 25.27 -3.46
N LEU A 79 0.09 25.65 -2.33
CA LEU A 79 0.76 26.36 -1.23
C LEU A 79 2.01 25.60 -0.73
N GLN A 80 1.89 24.29 -0.57
CA GLN A 80 2.99 23.45 -0.09
C GLN A 80 4.21 23.53 -1.03
N PHE A 81 3.99 23.50 -2.34
CA PHE A 81 5.06 23.53 -3.33
C PHE A 81 5.84 24.84 -3.31
N HIS A 82 5.12 25.96 -3.21
CA HIS A 82 5.73 27.30 -3.10
C HIS A 82 6.53 27.45 -1.80
N LEU A 83 6.00 26.97 -0.67
CA LEU A 83 6.70 27.04 0.62
C LEU A 83 7.95 26.16 0.65
N LEU A 84 7.91 24.98 0.04
CA LEU A 84 9.06 24.09 -0.05
C LEU A 84 10.13 24.68 -0.96
N ALA A 85 9.75 25.18 -2.13
CA ALA A 85 10.68 25.85 -3.05
C ALA A 85 11.36 27.06 -2.40
N LEU A 86 10.62 27.88 -1.64
CA LEU A 86 11.17 28.97 -0.85
C LEU A 86 12.16 28.46 0.22
N THR A 87 11.85 27.34 0.87
CA THR A 87 12.70 26.77 1.91
C THR A 87 14.01 26.21 1.33
N TYR A 88 13.93 25.59 0.15
CA TYR A 88 15.10 25.15 -0.60
C TYR A 88 15.99 26.32 -1.00
N PHE A 89 15.39 27.44 -1.43
CA PHE A 89 16.12 28.66 -1.73
C PHE A 89 16.84 29.25 -0.51
N LEU A 90 16.20 29.23 0.67
CA LEU A 90 16.75 29.83 1.88
C LEU A 90 17.79 28.96 2.60
N PHE A 91 17.63 27.64 2.59
CA PHE A 91 18.39 26.73 3.46
C PHE A 91 19.05 25.55 2.74
N GLY A 92 18.89 25.46 1.41
CA GLY A 92 19.36 24.33 0.61
C GLY A 92 18.40 23.14 0.63
N VAL A 93 18.68 22.16 -0.23
CA VAL A 93 17.82 21.00 -0.49
C VAL A 93 18.32 19.80 0.33
N ASN A 94 17.50 19.29 1.24
CA ASN A 94 17.73 18.02 1.96
C ASN A 94 16.44 17.56 2.67
N ASP A 95 16.46 16.36 3.27
CA ASP A 95 15.31 15.78 3.97
C ASP A 95 14.79 16.65 5.13
N PHE A 96 15.69 17.37 5.83
CA PHE A 96 15.31 18.25 6.94
C PHE A 96 14.59 19.49 6.43
N THR A 97 15.15 20.18 5.43
CA THR A 97 14.57 21.42 4.87
C THR A 97 13.25 21.15 4.15
N ALA A 98 13.08 19.98 3.52
CA ALA A 98 11.82 19.56 2.91
C ALA A 98 10.65 19.46 3.91
N ARG A 99 10.91 19.13 5.18
CA ARG A 99 9.89 19.00 6.23
C ARG A 99 9.76 20.24 7.12
N LEU A 100 10.71 21.17 7.05
CA LEU A 100 10.77 22.35 7.91
C LEU A 100 9.50 23.23 7.89
N PRO A 101 8.87 23.54 6.74
CA PRO A 101 7.65 24.37 6.71
C PRO A 101 6.49 23.75 7.50
N HIS A 102 6.37 22.43 7.44
CA HIS A 102 5.35 21.65 8.13
C HIS A 102 5.58 21.64 9.65
N ALA A 103 6.84 21.44 10.06
CA ALA A 103 7.25 21.55 11.46
C ALA A 103 6.93 22.95 12.03
N ILE A 104 7.23 24.01 11.27
CA ILE A 104 6.91 25.39 11.64
C ILE A 104 5.40 25.58 11.75
N ALA A 105 4.60 25.14 10.77
CA ALA A 105 3.14 25.24 10.83
C ALA A 105 2.54 24.49 12.04
N SER A 106 3.10 23.32 12.39
CA SER A 106 2.72 22.58 13.59
C SER A 106 3.05 23.34 14.88
N ILE A 107 4.24 23.96 14.98
CA ILE A 107 4.62 24.81 16.12
C ILE A 107 3.72 26.04 16.21
N LEU A 108 3.43 26.69 15.08
CA LEU A 108 2.53 27.82 14.99
C LEU A 108 1.10 27.45 15.41
N THR A 109 0.66 26.21 15.18
CA THR A 109 -0.65 25.72 15.64
C THR A 109 -0.72 25.72 17.18
N VAL A 110 0.35 25.34 17.88
CA VAL A 110 0.43 25.40 19.35
C VAL A 110 0.45 26.85 19.82
N LEU A 111 1.24 27.72 19.17
CA LEU A 111 1.30 29.16 19.47
C LEU A 111 -0.06 29.84 19.26
N ALA A 112 -0.80 29.45 18.22
CA ALA A 112 -2.12 29.97 17.91
C ALA A 112 -3.18 29.64 18.98
N LEU A 113 -2.88 28.82 19.98
CA LEU A 113 -3.74 28.58 21.14
C LEU A 113 -3.63 29.66 22.22
N TRP A 114 -2.60 30.50 22.23
CA TRP A 114 -2.48 31.56 23.24
C TRP A 114 -3.68 32.53 23.29
N PRO A 115 -4.26 32.94 22.15
CA PRO A 115 -5.50 33.74 22.14
C PRO A 115 -6.74 32.97 22.61
N TRP A 116 -6.71 31.63 22.66
CA TRP A 116 -7.85 30.79 23.05
C TRP A 116 -8.12 30.79 24.56
N ARG A 117 -7.27 31.42 25.38
CA ARG A 117 -7.49 31.62 26.83
C ARG A 117 -8.84 32.23 27.15
N ARG A 118 -9.37 33.07 26.25
CA ARG A 118 -10.72 33.64 26.35
C ARG A 118 -11.82 32.58 26.31
N TYR A 119 -11.64 31.53 25.54
CA TYR A 119 -12.67 30.53 25.25
C TYR A 119 -12.51 29.24 26.06
N LEU A 120 -11.27 28.78 26.24
CA LEU A 120 -10.96 27.54 26.95
C LEU A 120 -10.70 27.77 28.44
N GLY A 121 -10.54 29.02 28.88
CA GLY A 121 -9.98 29.35 30.19
C GLY A 121 -8.46 29.18 30.23
N ARG A 122 -7.85 29.53 31.36
CA ARG A 122 -6.39 29.50 31.51
C ARG A 122 -5.86 28.07 31.54
N ALA A 123 -6.45 27.24 32.41
CA ALA A 123 -6.09 25.83 32.54
C ALA A 123 -6.43 25.07 31.25
N GLY A 124 -7.60 25.33 30.66
CA GLY A 124 -8.02 24.64 29.45
C GLY A 124 -7.13 24.93 28.23
N THR A 125 -6.56 26.13 28.14
CA THR A 125 -5.60 26.47 27.08
C THR A 125 -4.27 25.73 27.24
N LEU A 126 -3.74 25.66 28.46
CA LEU A 126 -2.52 24.89 28.74
C LEU A 126 -2.73 23.40 28.44
N ILE A 127 -3.90 22.85 28.78
CA ILE A 127 -4.25 21.46 28.49
C ILE A 127 -4.39 21.23 26.98
N ALA A 128 -5.10 22.10 26.26
CA ALA A 128 -5.20 22.00 24.80
C ALA A 128 -3.83 22.09 24.13
N ALA A 129 -2.96 22.99 24.58
CA ALA A 129 -1.60 23.12 24.07
C ALA A 129 -0.75 21.89 24.36
N LEU A 130 -0.83 21.34 25.58
CA LEU A 130 -0.18 20.07 25.91
C LEU A 130 -0.67 18.94 25.00
N LEU A 131 -1.98 18.81 24.80
CA LEU A 131 -2.57 17.80 23.92
C LEU A 131 -2.15 17.96 22.46
N MET A 132 -2.00 19.19 21.95
CA MET A 132 -1.42 19.42 20.62
C MET A 132 0.04 18.97 20.56
N VAL A 133 0.81 19.17 21.62
CA VAL A 133 2.21 18.73 21.68
C VAL A 133 2.33 17.21 21.70
N ILE A 134 1.50 16.52 22.48
CA ILE A 134 1.62 15.08 22.73
C ILE A 134 0.68 14.19 21.91
N SER A 135 -0.23 14.75 21.10
CA SER A 135 -1.12 13.96 20.24
C SER A 135 -0.30 13.20 19.18
N PRO A 136 -0.49 11.88 19.03
CA PRO A 136 0.19 11.11 17.98
C PRO A 136 -0.05 11.69 16.59
N TYR A 137 -1.30 12.07 16.27
CA TYR A 137 -1.61 12.67 14.97
C TYR A 137 -0.94 14.03 14.77
N MET A 138 -1.04 14.93 15.75
CA MET A 138 -0.49 16.29 15.62
C MET A 138 1.03 16.32 15.58
N LEU A 139 1.69 15.42 16.33
CA LEU A 139 3.14 15.30 16.31
C LEU A 139 3.63 14.64 15.03
N TYR A 140 3.01 13.52 14.63
CA TYR A 140 3.44 12.75 13.48
C TYR A 140 3.27 13.53 12.17
N TYR A 141 2.07 14.01 11.89
CA TYR A 141 1.79 14.81 10.69
C TYR A 141 2.39 16.21 10.75
N GLY A 142 2.64 16.73 11.95
CA GLY A 142 3.38 17.97 12.13
C GLY A 142 4.84 17.90 11.67
N ARG A 143 5.39 16.70 11.46
CA ARG A 143 6.78 16.48 11.02
C ARG A 143 6.86 15.87 9.62
N TYR A 144 5.72 15.69 8.96
CA TYR A 144 5.59 15.00 7.69
C TYR A 144 5.37 16.02 6.58
N ALA A 145 5.99 15.84 5.41
CA ALA A 145 5.91 16.75 4.28
C ALA A 145 4.56 16.66 3.54
N ARG A 146 3.48 16.96 4.27
CA ARG A 146 2.11 16.98 3.76
C ARG A 146 1.27 18.12 4.33
N ASN A 147 0.25 18.49 3.57
CA ASN A 147 -0.66 19.59 3.84
C ASN A 147 -1.35 19.60 5.22
N GLU A 148 -1.45 18.47 5.94
CA GLU A 148 -2.15 18.38 7.23
C GLU A 148 -1.64 19.37 8.28
N ALA A 149 -0.33 19.64 8.32
CA ALA A 149 0.25 20.60 9.27
C ALA A 149 -0.24 22.04 9.03
N PHE A 150 -0.38 22.44 7.76
CA PHE A 150 -0.94 23.75 7.40
C PHE A 150 -2.43 23.83 7.69
N VAL A 151 -3.16 22.77 7.35
CA VAL A 151 -4.62 22.71 7.60
C VAL A 151 -4.93 22.78 9.09
N ALA A 152 -4.12 22.17 9.96
CA ALA A 152 -4.29 22.28 11.41
C ALA A 152 -4.23 23.75 11.87
N LEU A 153 -3.21 24.50 11.42
CA LEU A 153 -3.06 25.92 11.72
C LEU A 153 -4.25 26.75 11.22
N PHE A 154 -4.61 26.59 9.94
CA PHE A 154 -5.72 27.35 9.34
C PHE A 154 -7.06 27.00 9.98
N GLY A 155 -7.27 25.73 10.36
CA GLY A 155 -8.44 25.29 11.10
C GLY A 155 -8.59 25.97 12.46
N VAL A 156 -7.51 26.06 13.26
CA VAL A 156 -7.52 26.78 14.55
C VAL A 156 -7.82 28.27 14.32
N LEU A 157 -7.18 28.91 13.34
CA LEU A 157 -7.39 30.32 13.05
C LEU A 157 -8.83 30.60 12.57
N MET A 158 -9.38 29.72 11.74
CA MET A 158 -10.75 29.82 11.22
C MET A 158 -11.79 29.71 12.35
N LEU A 159 -11.68 28.69 13.22
CA LEU A 159 -12.59 28.52 14.35
C LEU A 159 -12.50 29.69 15.32
N TYR A 160 -11.28 30.18 15.58
CA TYR A 160 -11.06 31.36 16.41
C TYR A 160 -11.70 32.61 15.80
N ALA A 161 -11.53 32.84 14.49
CA ALA A 161 -12.09 33.98 13.78
C ALA A 161 -13.63 33.97 13.81
N ILE A 162 -14.26 32.81 13.62
CA ILE A 162 -15.72 32.64 13.73
C ILE A 162 -16.20 33.03 15.14
N LEU A 163 -15.58 32.47 16.19
CA LEU A 163 -15.96 32.79 17.57
C LEU A 163 -15.77 34.29 17.88
N ARG A 164 -14.63 34.87 17.48
CA ARG A 164 -14.36 36.30 17.73
C ARG A 164 -15.28 37.22 16.96
N TYR A 165 -15.67 36.86 15.74
CA TYR A 165 -16.61 37.66 14.99
C TYR A 165 -18.01 37.61 15.60
N LEU A 166 -18.49 36.40 15.97
CA LEU A 166 -19.79 36.25 16.64
C LEU A 166 -19.86 37.09 17.93
N GLU A 167 -18.76 37.18 18.67
CA GLU A 167 -18.69 37.91 19.93
C GLU A 167 -18.51 39.43 19.76
N THR A 168 -17.66 39.88 18.82
CA THR A 168 -17.26 41.29 18.74
C THR A 168 -17.86 42.06 17.56
N GLY A 169 -18.26 41.37 16.49
CA GLY A 169 -18.69 41.98 15.23
C GLY A 169 -17.60 42.80 14.51
N ARG A 170 -16.32 42.71 14.93
CA ARG A 170 -15.23 43.50 14.31
C ARG A 170 -14.84 42.91 12.96
N ALA A 171 -14.82 43.75 11.92
CA ALA A 171 -14.45 43.37 10.56
C ALA A 171 -13.04 42.75 10.42
N SER A 172 -12.11 43.04 11.34
CA SER A 172 -10.77 42.43 11.36
C SER A 172 -10.80 40.90 11.39
N TYR A 173 -11.79 40.32 12.08
CA TYR A 173 -11.92 38.86 12.16
C TYR A 173 -12.53 38.25 10.90
N LEU A 174 -13.24 39.04 10.08
CA LEU A 174 -13.66 38.59 8.75
C LEU A 174 -12.46 38.51 7.81
N TYR A 175 -11.53 39.48 7.87
CA TYR A 175 -10.28 39.38 7.09
C TYR A 175 -9.43 38.19 7.54
N LEU A 176 -9.35 37.92 8.85
CA LEU A 176 -8.67 36.72 9.37
C LEU A 176 -9.36 35.43 8.88
N LEU A 177 -10.69 35.39 8.89
CA LEU A 177 -11.46 34.27 8.37
C LEU A 177 -11.17 34.07 6.89
N THR A 178 -11.25 35.12 6.06
CA THR A 178 -10.93 35.05 4.64
C THR A 178 -9.50 34.60 4.37
N ALA A 179 -8.51 35.11 5.12
CA ALA A 179 -7.12 34.68 5.00
C ALA A 179 -6.95 33.19 5.35
N ALA A 180 -7.54 32.72 6.45
CA ALA A 180 -7.50 31.31 6.84
C ALA A 180 -8.20 30.42 5.80
N THR A 181 -9.35 30.86 5.27
CA THR A 181 -10.12 30.13 4.27
C THR A 181 -9.36 30.01 2.95
N VAL A 182 -8.79 31.10 2.40
CA VAL A 182 -8.04 31.03 1.14
C VAL A 182 -6.78 30.19 1.28
N LEU A 183 -6.04 30.33 2.39
CA LEU A 183 -4.84 29.53 2.65
C LEU A 183 -5.18 28.04 2.74
N HIS A 184 -6.32 27.69 3.34
CA HIS A 184 -6.82 26.33 3.36
C HIS A 184 -7.17 25.82 1.96
N PHE A 185 -7.89 26.60 1.15
CA PHE A 185 -8.17 26.24 -0.24
C PHE A 185 -6.90 26.02 -1.06
N THR A 186 -5.86 26.82 -0.83
CA THR A 186 -4.57 26.65 -1.50
C THR A 186 -3.70 25.52 -0.92
N ALA A 187 -4.12 24.90 0.18
CA ALA A 187 -3.43 23.76 0.79
C ALA A 187 -4.07 22.42 0.40
N LYS A 188 -5.39 22.25 0.63
CA LYS A 188 -6.04 20.96 0.40
C LYS A 188 -7.55 21.08 0.21
N GLU A 189 -8.13 20.15 -0.55
CA GLU A 189 -9.56 20.02 -0.83
C GLU A 189 -10.42 19.80 0.43
N THR A 190 -9.82 19.46 1.58
CA THR A 190 -10.54 19.40 2.85
C THR A 190 -11.12 20.76 3.28
N ALA A 191 -10.68 21.86 2.66
CA ALA A 191 -11.28 23.19 2.77
C ALA A 191 -12.79 23.20 2.42
N PHE A 192 -13.22 22.36 1.47
CA PHE A 192 -14.64 22.24 1.12
C PHE A 192 -15.46 21.66 2.29
N ILE A 193 -14.94 20.64 2.97
CA ILE A 193 -15.59 20.03 4.14
C ILE A 193 -15.63 21.04 5.30
N TYR A 194 -14.52 21.73 5.58
CA TYR A 194 -14.46 22.74 6.65
C TYR A 194 -15.44 23.88 6.41
N THR A 195 -15.53 24.36 5.16
CA THR A 195 -16.47 25.41 4.78
C THR A 195 -17.91 24.90 4.90
N ALA A 196 -18.22 23.68 4.45
CA ALA A 196 -19.55 23.07 4.60
C ALA A 196 -19.93 22.92 6.08
N GLN A 197 -19.02 22.45 6.93
CA GLN A 197 -19.24 22.35 8.38
C GLN A 197 -19.49 23.72 9.02
N ALA A 198 -18.76 24.76 8.63
CA ALA A 198 -18.98 26.13 9.07
C ALA A 198 -20.36 26.64 8.62
N LEU A 199 -20.70 26.51 7.34
CA LEU A 199 -21.98 26.98 6.79
C LEU A 199 -23.17 26.27 7.44
N LEU A 200 -23.10 24.95 7.64
CA LEU A 200 -24.15 24.19 8.32
C LEU A 200 -24.29 24.61 9.78
N PHE A 201 -23.18 24.76 10.52
CA PHE A 201 -23.20 25.28 11.88
C PHE A 201 -23.86 26.66 11.92
N LEU A 202 -23.38 27.58 11.08
CA LEU A 202 -23.83 28.96 11.06
C LEU A 202 -25.29 29.07 10.63
N ALA A 203 -25.78 28.21 9.74
CA ALA A 203 -27.18 28.16 9.33
C ALA A 203 -28.09 27.72 10.49
N VAL A 204 -27.75 26.62 11.17
CA VAL A 204 -28.50 26.15 12.35
C VAL A 204 -28.42 27.18 13.47
N TYR A 205 -27.25 27.76 13.69
CA TYR A 205 -27.03 28.79 14.70
C TYR A 205 -27.82 30.07 14.39
N PHE A 206 -27.83 30.51 13.14
CA PHE A 206 -28.60 31.66 12.67
C PHE A 206 -30.11 31.44 12.88
N VAL A 207 -30.65 30.29 12.46
CA VAL A 207 -32.06 29.94 12.71
C VAL A 207 -32.36 29.96 14.21
N ALA A 208 -31.52 29.34 15.04
CA ALA A 208 -31.71 29.33 16.49
C ALA A 208 -31.67 30.73 17.13
N ARG A 209 -30.97 31.69 16.52
CA ARG A 209 -30.93 33.10 16.94
C ARG A 209 -32.19 33.84 16.49
N LEU A 210 -32.62 33.65 15.25
CA LEU A 210 -33.86 34.22 14.74
C LEU A 210 -35.08 33.78 15.54
N MET A 211 -35.09 32.54 16.05
CA MET A 211 -36.16 32.03 16.92
C MET A 211 -36.24 32.70 18.29
N ARG A 212 -35.22 33.46 18.70
CA ARG A 212 -35.20 34.21 19.97
C ARG A 212 -35.56 35.69 19.78
N ARG A 213 -35.70 36.15 18.54
CA ARG A 213 -36.12 37.52 18.21
C ARG A 213 -37.64 37.64 18.29
N GLU A 214 -38.13 38.86 18.39
CA GLU A 214 -39.56 39.16 18.34
C GLU A 214 -40.05 39.09 16.89
N TRP A 215 -41.00 38.20 16.60
CA TRP A 215 -41.63 38.05 15.29
C TRP A 215 -42.93 38.86 15.23
N ALA A 216 -43.30 39.33 14.04
CA ALA A 216 -44.57 40.02 13.81
C ALA A 216 -45.81 39.21 14.26
N SER A 217 -45.74 37.88 14.18
CA SER A 217 -46.75 36.96 14.69
C SER A 217 -46.13 35.65 15.18
N PRO A 218 -46.51 35.13 16.36
CA PRO A 218 -46.09 33.80 16.81
C PRO A 218 -46.49 32.67 15.85
N LEU A 219 -47.58 32.84 15.09
CA LEU A 219 -48.00 31.87 14.07
C LEU A 219 -47.02 31.85 12.89
N GLU A 220 -46.58 33.01 12.41
CA GLU A 220 -45.60 33.10 11.31
C GLU A 220 -44.26 32.43 11.71
N GLN A 221 -43.85 32.58 12.98
CA GLN A 221 -42.67 31.90 13.51
C GLN A 221 -42.79 30.38 13.50
N GLN A 222 -43.93 29.83 13.93
CA GLN A 222 -44.18 28.39 13.94
C GLN A 222 -44.28 27.83 12.52
N VAL A 223 -44.99 28.51 11.62
CA VAL A 223 -45.14 28.10 10.21
C VAL A 223 -43.79 28.14 9.49
N PHE A 224 -42.96 29.15 9.74
CA PHE A 224 -41.60 29.20 9.24
C PHE A 224 -40.79 27.96 9.66
N LEU A 225 -40.82 27.61 10.96
CA LEU A 225 -40.09 26.46 11.48
C LEU A 225 -40.57 25.14 10.84
N VAL A 226 -41.88 24.96 10.70
CA VAL A 226 -42.47 23.78 10.05
C VAL A 226 -42.06 23.71 8.59
N LEU A 227 -42.17 24.81 7.83
CA LEU A 227 -41.76 24.83 6.42
C LEU A 227 -40.27 24.57 6.25
N LEU A 228 -39.42 25.12 7.13
CA LEU A 228 -37.99 24.86 7.11
C LEU A 228 -37.69 23.39 7.42
N ALA A 229 -38.35 22.80 8.44
CA ALA A 229 -38.20 21.39 8.79
C ALA A 229 -38.66 20.48 7.63
N VAL A 230 -39.80 20.78 7.00
CA VAL A 230 -40.29 20.08 5.81
C VAL A 230 -39.29 20.21 4.67
N SER A 231 -38.74 21.40 4.42
CA SER A 231 -37.72 21.62 3.38
C SER A 231 -36.48 20.76 3.61
N VAL A 232 -35.99 20.67 4.85
CA VAL A 232 -34.84 19.83 5.22
C VAL A 232 -35.14 18.34 5.06
N ILE A 233 -36.34 17.90 5.45
CA ILE A 233 -36.79 16.51 5.29
C ILE A 233 -36.90 16.17 3.79
N LEU A 234 -37.50 17.05 2.98
CA LEU A 234 -37.61 16.87 1.54
C LEU A 234 -36.23 16.83 0.86
N LEU A 235 -35.31 17.73 1.25
CA LEU A 235 -33.94 17.72 0.76
C LEU A 235 -33.21 16.41 1.12
N GLY A 236 -33.34 15.98 2.38
CA GLY A 236 -32.76 14.72 2.85
C GLY A 236 -33.35 13.50 2.14
N SER A 237 -34.65 13.51 1.87
CA SER A 237 -35.38 12.46 1.14
C SER A 237 -34.96 12.42 -0.33
N THR A 238 -34.78 13.59 -0.95
CA THR A 238 -34.27 13.74 -2.32
C THR A 238 -32.86 13.16 -2.43
N LEU A 239 -31.97 13.52 -1.49
CA LEU A 239 -30.60 13.03 -1.46
C LEU A 239 -30.55 11.51 -1.20
N GLY A 240 -31.35 11.02 -0.25
CA GLY A 240 -31.45 9.60 0.07
C GLY A 240 -31.97 8.77 -1.11
N LEU A 241 -33.00 9.25 -1.81
CA LEU A 241 -33.52 8.61 -3.02
C LEU A 241 -32.48 8.60 -4.13
N ALA A 242 -31.78 9.73 -4.37
CA ALA A 242 -30.72 9.82 -5.37
C ALA A 242 -29.56 8.84 -5.07
N ILE A 243 -29.17 8.69 -3.81
CA ILE A 243 -28.14 7.73 -3.39
C ILE A 243 -28.62 6.28 -3.56
N SER A 244 -29.88 6.00 -3.20
CA SER A 244 -30.49 4.67 -3.32
C SER A 244 -30.56 4.21 -4.78
N LEU A 245 -31.05 5.08 -5.67
CA LEU A 245 -31.11 4.83 -7.11
C LEU A 245 -29.72 4.58 -7.72
N LYS A 246 -28.66 5.14 -7.14
CA LYS A 246 -27.27 4.91 -7.57
C LYS A 246 -26.72 3.55 -7.11
N HIS A 247 -27.14 3.05 -5.95
CA HIS A 247 -26.64 1.76 -5.40
C HIS A 247 -27.46 0.56 -5.87
N HIS A 248 -28.73 0.78 -6.21
CA HIS A 248 -29.63 -0.23 -6.75
C HIS A 248 -30.25 0.30 -8.05
N PRO A 249 -29.48 0.28 -9.16
CA PRO A 249 -30.08 0.58 -10.45
C PRO A 249 -31.26 -0.38 -10.68
N PRO A 250 -32.40 0.11 -11.19
CA PRO A 250 -33.52 -0.76 -11.53
C PRO A 250 -33.03 -1.85 -12.49
N ILE A 251 -33.50 -3.08 -12.30
CA ILE A 251 -33.15 -4.23 -13.15
C ILE A 251 -33.60 -3.92 -14.57
N SER A 252 -32.70 -3.42 -15.41
CA SER A 252 -32.96 -3.20 -16.82
C SER A 252 -32.82 -4.52 -17.56
N SER A 253 -33.94 -5.03 -18.08
CA SER A 253 -33.90 -6.03 -19.15
C SER A 253 -33.29 -5.40 -20.42
N PRO A 254 -32.66 -6.17 -21.33
CA PRO A 254 -32.02 -5.63 -22.54
C PRO A 254 -32.97 -4.97 -23.55
N LEU A 255 -34.26 -4.83 -23.22
CA LEU A 255 -35.29 -4.27 -24.09
C LEU A 255 -35.85 -2.92 -23.58
N ALA A 256 -35.28 -2.35 -22.52
CA ALA A 256 -35.76 -1.10 -21.91
C ALA A 256 -34.72 0.03 -21.99
N GLU A 257 -34.17 0.31 -23.17
CA GLU A 257 -33.52 1.59 -23.44
C GLU A 257 -34.61 2.66 -23.65
N GLY A 258 -35.06 3.30 -22.57
CA GLY A 258 -35.94 4.46 -22.69
C GLY A 258 -36.79 4.85 -21.49
N GLU A 259 -36.79 4.14 -20.36
CA GLU A 259 -37.66 4.52 -19.24
C GLU A 259 -37.02 5.56 -18.31
N ALA A 260 -37.68 6.72 -18.28
CA ALA A 260 -37.38 7.89 -17.47
C ALA A 260 -37.23 7.55 -15.98
N HIS A 261 -36.31 8.25 -15.30
CA HIS A 261 -36.21 8.28 -13.85
C HIS A 261 -37.59 8.41 -13.20
N PRO A 262 -37.85 7.76 -12.05
CA PRO A 262 -39.14 7.84 -11.39
C PRO A 262 -39.57 9.31 -11.22
N PRO A 263 -40.83 9.69 -11.54
CA PRO A 263 -41.30 11.09 -11.54
C PRO A 263 -41.18 11.77 -10.15
N LEU A 264 -40.87 10.98 -9.11
CA LEU A 264 -40.72 11.43 -7.74
C LEU A 264 -39.53 12.37 -7.51
N LEU A 265 -38.37 12.14 -8.14
CA LEU A 265 -37.16 12.92 -7.88
C LEU A 265 -37.30 14.40 -8.29
N PRO A 266 -37.71 14.74 -9.53
CA PRO A 266 -37.93 16.15 -9.91
C PRO A 266 -39.07 16.79 -9.10
N VAL A 267 -40.11 16.03 -8.73
CA VAL A 267 -41.18 16.52 -7.85
C VAL A 267 -40.66 16.89 -6.47
N LEU A 268 -39.83 16.05 -5.85
CA LEU A 268 -39.20 16.33 -4.55
C LEU A 268 -38.27 17.56 -4.61
N ILE A 269 -37.52 17.74 -5.70
CA ILE A 269 -36.67 18.92 -5.92
C ILE A 269 -37.53 20.18 -5.99
N ILE A 270 -38.59 20.18 -6.81
CA ILE A 270 -39.50 21.31 -6.95
C ILE A 270 -40.17 21.65 -5.60
N LEU A 271 -40.67 20.63 -4.89
CA LEU A 271 -41.28 20.82 -3.57
C LEU A 271 -40.28 21.39 -2.55
N THR A 272 -39.03 20.93 -2.57
CA THR A 272 -37.95 21.47 -1.72
C THR A 272 -37.71 22.95 -2.02
N VAL A 273 -37.62 23.33 -3.29
CA VAL A 273 -37.41 24.72 -3.69
C VAL A 273 -38.59 25.60 -3.30
N LEU A 274 -39.83 25.14 -3.53
CA LEU A 274 -41.04 25.90 -3.19
C LEU A 274 -41.20 26.09 -1.68
N THR A 275 -40.97 25.04 -0.89
CA THR A 275 -41.07 25.12 0.58
C THR A 275 -39.96 25.99 1.18
N LEU A 276 -38.74 25.93 0.63
CA LEU A 276 -37.64 26.80 1.04
C LEU A 276 -37.90 28.27 0.67
N ALA A 277 -38.43 28.53 -0.53
CA ALA A 277 -38.80 29.87 -0.98
C ALA A 277 -39.92 30.45 -0.09
N ALA A 278 -40.94 29.66 0.23
CA ALA A 278 -42.01 30.07 1.14
C ALA A 278 -41.47 30.39 2.55
N ALA A 279 -40.55 29.56 3.07
CA ALA A 279 -39.87 29.82 4.34
C ALA A 279 -39.05 31.13 4.31
N LEU A 280 -38.32 31.40 3.22
CA LEU A 280 -37.57 32.65 3.05
C LEU A 280 -38.47 33.89 2.97
N ILE A 281 -39.60 33.81 2.27
CA ILE A 281 -40.57 34.90 2.18
C ILE A 281 -41.16 35.20 3.56
N LEU A 282 -41.56 34.17 4.31
CA LEU A 282 -42.07 34.32 5.68
C LEU A 282 -41.00 34.86 6.64
N LEU A 283 -39.75 34.45 6.49
CA LEU A 283 -38.64 34.98 7.27
C LEU A 283 -38.49 36.49 7.07
N VAL A 284 -38.49 36.96 5.82
CA VAL A 284 -38.35 38.38 5.48
C VAL A 284 -39.58 39.17 5.92
N ARG A 285 -40.79 38.62 5.76
CA ARG A 285 -42.04 39.25 6.18
C ARG A 285 -42.16 39.35 7.70
N GLY A 286 -41.80 38.29 8.44
CA GLY A 286 -42.00 38.18 9.88
C GLY A 286 -40.99 38.96 10.72
N LEU A 287 -39.74 39.08 10.26
CA LEU A 287 -38.66 39.78 10.98
C LEU A 287 -38.15 41.05 10.29
N GLY A 288 -38.32 41.16 8.98
CA GLY A 288 -37.76 42.26 8.18
C GLY A 288 -36.27 42.11 7.86
N TRP A 289 -35.84 42.76 6.77
CA TRP A 289 -34.44 42.71 6.31
C TRP A 289 -33.45 43.34 7.29
N GLN A 290 -33.85 44.35 8.06
CA GLN A 290 -32.98 45.00 9.03
C GLN A 290 -32.59 44.06 10.17
N ALA A 291 -33.54 43.31 10.73
CA ALA A 291 -33.28 42.35 11.80
C ALA A 291 -32.37 41.20 11.32
N ILE A 292 -32.61 40.70 10.10
CA ILE A 292 -31.79 39.66 9.47
C ILE A 292 -30.35 40.13 9.27
N ARG A 293 -30.16 41.32 8.68
CA ARG A 293 -28.83 41.90 8.43
C ARG A 293 -28.10 42.32 9.70
N ALA A 294 -28.80 42.54 10.80
CA ALA A 294 -28.18 42.84 12.10
C ALA A 294 -27.57 41.61 12.78
N GLU A 295 -27.91 40.38 12.35
CA GLU A 295 -27.34 39.17 12.92
C GLU A 295 -25.94 38.89 12.40
N ARG A 296 -24.97 38.79 13.31
CA ARG A 296 -23.56 38.53 12.96
C ARG A 296 -23.33 37.17 12.29
N SER A 297 -24.16 36.17 12.59
CA SER A 297 -24.08 34.88 11.89
C SER A 297 -24.51 34.96 10.43
N PHE A 298 -25.35 35.95 10.07
CA PHE A 298 -25.71 36.22 8.68
C PHE A 298 -24.51 36.74 7.89
N ASP A 299 -23.71 37.63 8.49
CA ASP A 299 -22.47 38.13 7.86
C ASP A 299 -21.48 37.00 7.54
N LEU A 300 -21.28 36.07 8.48
CA LEU A 300 -20.40 34.91 8.28
C LEU A 300 -20.93 33.97 7.18
N LEU A 301 -22.25 33.74 7.15
CA LEU A 301 -22.90 32.97 6.08
C LEU A 301 -22.70 33.63 4.73
N MET A 302 -22.95 34.93 4.61
CA MET A 302 -22.79 35.67 3.35
C MET A 302 -21.35 35.69 2.87
N LEU A 303 -20.39 35.94 3.76
CA LEU A 303 -18.97 35.96 3.42
C LEU A 303 -18.50 34.60 2.88
N LEU A 304 -18.68 33.53 3.65
CA LEU A 304 -18.22 32.20 3.27
C LEU A 304 -18.95 31.67 2.03
N SER A 305 -20.26 31.87 1.95
CA SER A 305 -21.05 31.39 0.81
C SER A 305 -20.64 32.09 -0.48
N THR A 306 -20.48 33.42 -0.46
CA THR A 306 -20.12 34.17 -1.68
C THR A 306 -18.69 33.87 -2.14
N LEU A 307 -17.73 33.71 -1.22
CA LEU A 307 -16.34 33.39 -1.60
C LEU A 307 -16.17 31.97 -2.19
N VAL A 308 -17.01 31.02 -1.79
CA VAL A 308 -16.92 29.60 -2.21
C VAL A 308 -17.87 29.26 -3.35
N LEU A 309 -18.89 30.09 -3.60
CA LEU A 309 -19.90 29.84 -4.63
C LEU A 309 -19.31 29.59 -6.03
N PRO A 310 -18.31 30.35 -6.52
CA PRO A 310 -17.69 30.05 -7.80
C PRO A 310 -17.09 28.64 -7.90
N GLN A 311 -16.51 28.13 -6.81
CA GLN A 311 -15.87 26.83 -6.75
C GLN A 311 -16.89 25.68 -6.75
N LEU A 312 -18.12 25.93 -6.30
CA LEU A 312 -19.22 24.97 -6.37
C LEU A 312 -19.73 24.72 -7.80
N SER A 313 -19.25 25.47 -8.79
CA SER A 313 -19.57 25.26 -10.21
C SER A 313 -19.24 23.83 -10.69
N ALA A 314 -18.28 23.13 -10.07
CA ALA A 314 -17.99 21.73 -10.38
C ALA A 314 -19.20 20.80 -10.15
N PHE A 315 -20.07 21.08 -9.18
CA PHE A 315 -21.31 20.33 -8.99
C PHE A 315 -22.28 20.52 -10.16
N LEU A 316 -22.38 21.73 -10.71
CA LEU A 316 -23.24 22.03 -11.86
C LEU A 316 -22.73 21.35 -13.13
N VAL A 317 -21.42 21.39 -13.36
CA VAL A 317 -20.76 20.70 -14.49
C VAL A 317 -21.05 19.18 -14.42
N LYS A 318 -20.84 18.58 -13.25
CA LYS A 318 -21.12 17.15 -13.04
C LYS A 318 -22.61 16.82 -13.17
N ALA A 319 -23.50 17.68 -12.68
CA ALA A 319 -24.95 17.50 -12.81
C ALA A 319 -25.43 17.56 -14.27
N MET A 320 -24.74 18.30 -15.13
CA MET A 320 -24.99 18.33 -16.59
C MET A 320 -24.32 17.19 -17.36
N GLY A 321 -23.69 16.23 -16.67
CA GLY A 321 -23.00 15.09 -17.30
C GLY A 321 -21.67 15.45 -17.95
N TRP A 322 -21.10 16.61 -17.64
CA TRP A 322 -19.79 17.03 -18.14
C TRP A 322 -18.67 16.71 -17.15
N ASP A 323 -17.44 16.55 -17.66
CA ASP A 323 -16.26 16.28 -16.84
C ASP A 323 -15.66 17.60 -16.31
N PRO A 324 -15.64 17.82 -14.98
CA PRO A 324 -15.03 19.00 -14.37
C PRO A 324 -13.49 19.04 -14.48
N LEU A 325 -12.84 17.97 -14.93
CA LEU A 325 -11.39 17.91 -15.17
C LEU A 325 -10.99 18.30 -16.60
N ASN A 326 -11.95 18.49 -17.50
CA ASN A 326 -11.67 18.89 -18.88
C ASN A 326 -11.58 20.42 -19.01
N TYR A 327 -10.46 21.00 -18.57
CA TYR A 327 -10.16 22.42 -18.68
C TYR A 327 -9.20 22.77 -19.84
N THR A 328 -9.02 21.87 -20.81
CA THR A 328 -8.23 22.14 -22.01
C THR A 328 -9.02 22.96 -23.02
N PHE A 329 -8.35 23.93 -23.66
CA PHE A 329 -8.90 24.74 -24.74
C PHE A 329 -8.07 24.55 -26.00
N GLN A 330 -8.70 24.06 -27.07
CA GLN A 330 -8.13 24.03 -28.40
C GLN A 330 -9.02 24.86 -29.31
N TRP A 331 -8.45 25.85 -30.02
CA TRP A 331 -9.23 26.74 -30.89
C TRP A 331 -9.80 25.95 -32.08
N PRO A 332 -11.13 25.79 -32.19
CA PRO A 332 -11.74 24.96 -33.23
C PRO A 332 -12.05 25.74 -34.53
N GLY A 333 -11.56 26.98 -34.67
CA GLY A 333 -12.00 27.88 -35.76
C GLY A 333 -13.34 28.54 -35.44
N TRP A 334 -14.11 28.87 -36.48
CA TRP A 334 -15.39 29.61 -36.37
C TRP A 334 -16.63 28.70 -36.25
N ASP A 335 -16.48 27.41 -35.95
CA ASP A 335 -17.60 26.49 -35.71
C ASP A 335 -18.11 26.59 -34.26
N TRP A 336 -19.29 27.19 -34.09
CA TRP A 336 -19.92 27.41 -32.79
C TRP A 336 -20.37 26.11 -32.09
N LYS A 337 -20.65 25.03 -32.82
CA LYS A 337 -20.98 23.72 -32.23
C LYS A 337 -19.74 23.04 -31.67
N MET A 338 -18.60 23.14 -32.37
CA MET A 338 -17.31 22.67 -31.87
C MET A 338 -16.75 23.55 -30.75
N LEU A 339 -17.12 24.83 -30.70
CA LEU A 339 -16.78 25.72 -29.58
C LEU A 339 -17.53 25.31 -28.31
N LEU A 340 -18.82 25.00 -28.40
CA LEU A 340 -19.65 24.52 -27.26
C LEU A 340 -19.28 23.09 -26.81
N SER A 341 -18.56 22.32 -27.62
CA SER A 341 -18.01 21.02 -27.21
C SER A 341 -16.66 21.11 -26.50
N GLN A 342 -15.98 22.27 -26.53
CA GLN A 342 -14.72 22.47 -25.81
C GLN A 342 -14.94 22.40 -24.29
N GLY A 343 -14.04 21.69 -23.60
CA GLY A 343 -14.05 21.56 -22.15
C GLY A 343 -14.14 22.91 -21.45
N LEU A 344 -13.18 23.81 -21.72
CA LEU A 344 -13.13 25.15 -21.11
C LEU A 344 -14.43 25.97 -21.28
N VAL A 345 -15.11 25.88 -22.43
CA VAL A 345 -16.34 26.63 -22.70
C VAL A 345 -17.50 26.09 -21.87
N ARG A 346 -17.63 24.77 -21.76
CA ARG A 346 -18.62 24.12 -20.88
C ARG A 346 -18.41 24.49 -19.41
N LEU A 347 -17.15 24.56 -18.97
CA LEU A 347 -16.82 25.03 -17.63
C LEU A 347 -17.21 26.51 -17.44
N ALA A 348 -16.91 27.37 -18.42
CA ALA A 348 -17.23 28.80 -18.36
C ALA A 348 -18.75 29.06 -18.26
N ILE A 349 -19.58 28.28 -18.96
CA ILE A 349 -21.05 28.35 -18.87
C ILE A 349 -21.56 28.14 -17.44
N CYS A 350 -20.87 27.33 -16.63
CA CYS A 350 -21.23 27.09 -15.24
C CYS A 350 -20.57 28.09 -14.29
N LEU A 351 -19.29 28.39 -14.52
CA LEU A 351 -18.46 29.18 -13.63
C LEU A 351 -18.85 30.67 -13.67
N VAL A 352 -19.05 31.25 -14.86
CA VAL A 352 -19.34 32.69 -15.01
C VAL A 352 -20.63 33.08 -14.30
N PRO A 353 -21.77 32.38 -14.45
CA PRO A 353 -22.99 32.70 -13.70
C PRO A 353 -22.81 32.59 -12.18
N MET A 354 -22.10 31.59 -11.68
CA MET A 354 -21.81 31.45 -10.25
C MET A 354 -20.92 32.59 -9.72
N PHE A 355 -19.95 33.03 -10.52
CA PHE A 355 -19.10 34.16 -10.22
C PHE A 355 -19.88 35.48 -10.19
N LEU A 356 -20.73 35.72 -11.19
CA LEU A 356 -21.61 36.89 -11.23
C LEU A 356 -22.60 36.89 -10.06
N LEU A 357 -23.19 35.74 -9.73
CA LEU A 357 -24.09 35.63 -8.58
C LEU A 357 -23.36 35.91 -7.26
N SER A 358 -22.12 35.43 -7.10
CA SER A 358 -21.26 35.76 -5.95
C SER A 358 -21.04 37.27 -5.82
N ILE A 359 -20.69 37.94 -6.93
CA ILE A 359 -20.52 39.39 -6.97
C ILE A 359 -21.82 40.11 -6.57
N LEU A 360 -22.94 39.76 -7.19
CA LEU A 360 -24.23 40.41 -6.95
C LEU A 360 -24.66 40.28 -5.48
N LEU A 361 -24.58 39.07 -4.92
CA LEU A 361 -24.91 38.81 -3.51
C LEU A 361 -23.96 39.52 -2.55
N GLY A 362 -22.66 39.53 -2.85
CA GLY A 362 -21.64 40.21 -2.04
C GLY A 362 -21.82 41.73 -2.01
N LEU A 363 -22.05 42.34 -3.18
CA LEU A 363 -22.33 43.77 -3.30
C LEU A 363 -23.64 44.16 -2.62
N TRP A 364 -24.67 43.31 -2.72
CA TRP A 364 -25.97 43.53 -2.07
C TRP A 364 -25.91 43.41 -0.53
N TRP A 365 -25.08 42.51 -0.02
CA TRP A 365 -24.88 42.32 1.42
C TRP A 365 -24.10 43.48 2.04
N ASN A 366 -22.84 43.67 1.63
CA ASN A 366 -21.98 44.76 2.12
C ASN A 366 -20.84 45.04 1.13
N LYS A 367 -21.05 46.00 0.22
CA LYS A 367 -20.10 46.36 -0.84
C LYS A 367 -18.66 46.57 -0.35
N ALA A 368 -18.45 47.41 0.67
CA ALA A 368 -17.10 47.77 1.10
C ALA A 368 -16.36 46.60 1.75
N LEU A 369 -17.06 45.84 2.58
CA LEU A 369 -16.49 44.70 3.28
C LEU A 369 -16.23 43.54 2.33
N TRP A 370 -17.18 43.24 1.44
CA TRP A 370 -17.07 42.16 0.48
C TRP A 370 -15.95 42.41 -0.52
N LEU A 371 -15.83 43.62 -1.10
CA LEU A 371 -14.76 43.93 -2.05
C LEU A 371 -13.36 43.74 -1.44
N ARG A 372 -13.16 44.14 -0.18
CA ARG A 372 -11.88 43.97 0.52
C ARG A 372 -11.56 42.49 0.78
N ASN A 373 -12.55 41.70 1.20
CA ASN A 373 -12.36 40.26 1.41
C ASN A 373 -12.19 39.50 0.10
N ALA A 374 -12.95 39.80 -0.94
CA ALA A 374 -12.78 39.22 -2.27
C ALA A 374 -11.40 39.55 -2.84
N ALA A 375 -10.94 40.80 -2.70
CA ALA A 375 -9.59 41.19 -3.09
C ALA A 375 -8.52 40.39 -2.31
N LEU A 376 -8.66 40.27 -0.98
CA LEU A 376 -7.75 39.47 -0.14
C LEU A 376 -7.72 37.99 -0.58
N PHE A 377 -8.90 37.40 -0.86
CA PHE A 377 -9.01 36.02 -1.30
C PHE A 377 -8.31 35.82 -2.66
N TYR A 378 -8.68 36.58 -3.68
CA TYR A 378 -8.13 36.38 -5.02
C TYR A 378 -6.66 36.83 -5.15
N ALA A 379 -6.20 37.77 -4.34
CA ALA A 379 -4.79 38.17 -4.30
C ALA A 379 -3.85 37.06 -3.80
N ILE A 380 -4.36 36.09 -3.02
CA ILE A 380 -3.60 34.92 -2.59
C ILE A 380 -3.86 33.74 -3.53
N PHE A 381 -5.13 33.50 -3.87
CA PHE A 381 -5.54 32.37 -4.69
C PHE A 381 -4.91 32.39 -6.09
N VAL A 382 -5.02 33.51 -6.81
CA VAL A 382 -4.60 33.59 -8.22
C VAL A 382 -3.09 33.37 -8.37
N PRO A 383 -2.21 34.08 -7.64
CA PRO A 383 -0.77 33.89 -7.82
C PRO A 383 -0.30 32.48 -7.46
N LEU A 384 -0.84 31.86 -6.41
CA LEU A 384 -0.41 30.52 -6.00
C LEU A 384 -0.82 29.45 -7.03
N TYR A 385 -2.08 29.47 -7.48
CA TYR A 385 -2.57 28.50 -8.47
C TYR A 385 -1.97 28.70 -9.86
N THR A 386 -1.63 29.94 -10.24
CA THR A 386 -1.02 30.23 -11.54
C THR A 386 0.51 30.14 -11.55
N THR A 387 1.11 29.65 -10.47
CA THR A 387 2.57 29.63 -10.27
C THR A 387 3.19 31.00 -10.56
N LEU A 388 2.71 32.03 -9.87
CA LEU A 388 3.07 33.44 -10.06
C LEU A 388 2.84 33.93 -11.51
N PHE A 389 1.65 33.65 -12.07
CA PHE A 389 1.22 34.04 -13.42
C PHE A 389 2.01 33.39 -14.58
N THR A 390 2.85 32.40 -14.30
CA THR A 390 3.55 31.63 -15.34
C THR A 390 2.68 30.54 -15.97
N ASN A 391 1.56 30.18 -15.33
CA ASN A 391 0.65 29.14 -15.79
C ASN A 391 -0.82 29.55 -15.60
N GLY A 392 -1.47 30.03 -16.66
CA GLY A 392 -2.86 30.48 -16.62
C GLY A 392 -3.89 29.38 -16.31
N ASP A 393 -3.67 28.15 -16.80
CA ASP A 393 -4.57 27.01 -16.60
C ASP A 393 -4.77 26.68 -15.12
N GLY A 394 -3.73 26.96 -14.32
CA GLY A 394 -3.71 26.79 -12.88
C GLY A 394 -4.94 27.39 -12.18
N PHE A 395 -5.42 28.55 -12.64
CA PHE A 395 -6.62 29.19 -12.10
C PHE A 395 -7.87 28.30 -12.22
N PHE A 396 -8.12 27.70 -13.39
CA PHE A 396 -9.28 26.84 -13.62
C PHE A 396 -9.15 25.50 -12.93
N SER A 397 -7.94 24.94 -12.91
CA SER A 397 -7.65 23.71 -12.16
C SER A 397 -7.88 23.88 -10.66
N GLY A 398 -7.64 25.06 -10.08
CA GLY A 398 -8.00 25.37 -8.69
C GLY A 398 -9.48 25.67 -8.47
N MET A 399 -10.07 26.52 -9.32
CA MET A 399 -11.47 26.93 -9.17
C MET A 399 -12.46 25.77 -9.36
N MET A 400 -12.15 24.83 -10.26
CA MET A 400 -13.06 23.75 -10.61
C MET A 400 -12.40 22.37 -10.54
N GLY A 401 -11.16 22.25 -11.03
CA GLY A 401 -10.44 20.97 -11.07
C GLY A 401 -10.25 20.33 -9.69
N SER A 402 -9.92 21.10 -8.65
CA SER A 402 -9.74 20.61 -7.27
C SER A 402 -11.01 19.93 -6.73
N LEU A 403 -12.17 20.59 -6.84
CA LEU A 403 -13.44 19.98 -6.40
C LEU A 403 -13.87 18.84 -7.34
N GLY A 404 -13.66 18.98 -8.65
CA GLY A 404 -13.94 17.96 -9.64
C GLY A 404 -13.19 16.66 -9.38
N TYR A 405 -11.89 16.76 -9.13
CA TYR A 405 -11.02 15.63 -8.80
C TYR A 405 -11.43 14.99 -7.48
N TRP A 406 -11.65 15.80 -6.44
CA TRP A 406 -12.13 15.30 -5.15
C TRP A 406 -13.43 14.51 -5.29
N LEU A 407 -14.40 15.01 -6.07
CA LEU A 407 -15.67 14.31 -6.36
C LEU A 407 -15.50 13.04 -7.19
N ALA A 408 -14.46 12.95 -8.03
CA ALA A 408 -14.12 11.73 -8.77
C ALA A 408 -13.50 10.67 -7.83
N GLN A 409 -12.60 11.08 -6.93
CA GLN A 409 -11.96 10.17 -5.96
C GLN A 409 -12.94 9.51 -5.00
N GLN A 410 -14.07 10.17 -4.66
CA GLN A 410 -15.15 9.56 -3.89
C GLN A 410 -15.77 8.31 -4.56
N GLY A 411 -15.62 8.15 -5.89
CA GLY A 411 -16.07 6.96 -6.62
C GLY A 411 -15.04 5.83 -6.66
N VAL A 412 -13.75 6.14 -6.57
CA VAL A 412 -12.64 5.17 -6.60
C VAL A 412 -12.49 4.45 -5.26
N ASN A 413 -12.78 5.15 -4.15
CA ASN A 413 -12.62 4.62 -2.79
C ASN A 413 -11.23 4.03 -2.55
N ARG A 414 -10.17 4.80 -2.82
CA ARG A 414 -8.78 4.36 -2.61
C ARG A 414 -8.60 3.73 -1.23
N GLY A 415 -7.96 2.56 -1.19
CA GLY A 415 -7.76 1.78 0.03
C GLY A 415 -9.01 1.12 0.62
N SER A 416 -10.20 1.26 0.02
CA SER A 416 -11.46 0.55 0.33
C SER A 416 -11.84 0.44 1.83
N GLN A 417 -11.40 1.40 2.63
CA GLN A 417 -11.51 1.33 4.09
C GLN A 417 -12.97 1.26 4.55
N PRO A 418 -13.28 0.44 5.58
CA PRO A 418 -14.64 0.27 6.06
C PRO A 418 -15.17 1.54 6.75
N TRP A 419 -16.51 1.66 6.85
CA TRP A 419 -17.16 2.81 7.51
C TRP A 419 -16.74 2.97 8.98
N TYR A 420 -16.36 1.89 9.66
CA TYR A 420 -15.94 1.95 11.06
C TYR A 420 -14.45 2.25 11.25
N TYR A 421 -13.70 2.53 10.18
CA TYR A 421 -12.26 2.72 10.22
C TYR A 421 -11.81 3.77 11.25
N TYR A 422 -12.39 4.97 11.24
CA TYR A 422 -11.99 5.99 12.21
C TYR A 422 -12.46 5.66 13.63
N VAL A 423 -13.72 5.24 13.78
CA VAL A 423 -14.39 5.10 15.09
C VAL A 423 -13.90 3.86 15.86
N LEU A 424 -13.61 2.76 15.18
CA LEU A 424 -13.18 1.50 15.82
C LEU A 424 -11.68 1.23 15.71
N VAL A 425 -10.96 1.85 14.78
CA VAL A 425 -9.52 1.63 14.59
C VAL A 425 -8.72 2.88 14.97
N GLN A 426 -8.84 3.97 14.21
CA GLN A 426 -7.92 5.11 14.37
C GLN A 426 -8.05 5.84 15.71
N ILE A 427 -9.27 6.26 16.09
CA ILE A 427 -9.49 7.02 17.32
C ILE A 427 -9.13 6.21 18.57
N PRO A 428 -9.57 4.94 18.73
CA PRO A 428 -9.21 4.15 19.91
C PRO A 428 -7.70 3.87 20.05
N ILE A 429 -6.98 3.75 18.93
CA ILE A 429 -5.55 3.41 18.94
C ILE A 429 -4.66 4.62 19.31
N TYR A 430 -5.03 5.83 18.89
CA TYR A 430 -4.17 7.01 19.04
C TYR A 430 -4.76 8.15 19.88
N GLU A 431 -6.08 8.38 19.78
CA GLU A 431 -6.73 9.59 20.29
C GLU A 431 -7.83 9.28 21.31
N PHE A 432 -7.64 8.20 22.06
CA PHE A 432 -8.53 7.77 23.14
C PHE A 432 -8.70 8.86 24.22
N LEU A 433 -7.67 9.66 24.49
CA LEU A 433 -7.73 10.74 25.48
C LEU A 433 -8.66 11.87 25.01
N PRO A 434 -8.46 12.51 23.84
CA PRO A 434 -9.43 13.47 23.32
C PRO A 434 -10.84 12.88 23.10
N ALA A 435 -10.95 11.59 22.78
CA ALA A 435 -12.25 10.93 22.64
C ALA A 435 -13.03 10.86 23.95
N LEU A 436 -12.38 10.45 25.04
CA LEU A 436 -13.00 10.46 26.38
C LEU A 436 -13.23 11.90 26.87
N GLY A 437 -12.32 12.80 26.52
CA GLY A 437 -12.41 14.23 26.84
C GLY A 437 -13.60 14.93 26.18
N LEU A 438 -13.92 14.57 24.93
CA LEU A 438 -15.14 15.01 24.23
C LEU A 438 -16.39 14.64 25.04
N TRP A 439 -16.52 13.40 25.51
CA TRP A 439 -17.69 12.96 26.28
C TRP A 439 -17.78 13.64 27.65
N LEU A 440 -16.65 13.83 28.33
CA LEU A 440 -16.59 14.60 29.56
C LEU A 440 -17.06 16.04 29.31
N ALA A 441 -16.52 16.70 28.29
CA ALA A 441 -16.91 18.05 27.93
C ALA A 441 -18.40 18.13 27.56
N ALA A 442 -18.92 17.14 26.84
CA ALA A 442 -20.33 17.05 26.50
C ALA A 442 -21.21 17.01 27.76
N TYR A 443 -20.89 16.13 28.71
CA TYR A 443 -21.57 16.06 30.01
C TYR A 443 -21.54 17.39 30.79
N LEU A 444 -20.39 18.07 30.82
CA LEU A 444 -20.26 19.36 31.51
C LEU A 444 -21.01 20.49 30.78
N GLY A 445 -20.96 20.51 29.45
CA GLY A 445 -21.61 21.50 28.60
C GLY A 445 -23.14 21.44 28.66
N TRP A 446 -23.73 20.25 28.63
CA TRP A 446 -25.19 20.12 28.83
C TRP A 446 -25.66 20.51 30.23
N ARG A 447 -24.78 20.46 31.24
CA ARG A 447 -25.03 21.00 32.57
C ARG A 447 -24.85 22.52 32.67
N GLY A 448 -24.61 23.20 31.54
CA GLY A 448 -24.47 24.66 31.47
C GLY A 448 -23.21 25.20 32.14
N GLN A 449 -22.19 24.36 32.36
CA GLN A 449 -20.94 24.77 32.99
C GLN A 449 -20.11 25.65 32.05
N ARG A 450 -19.51 26.71 32.57
CA ARG A 450 -18.65 27.65 31.84
C ARG A 450 -17.31 27.88 32.56
N PRO A 451 -16.24 28.31 31.84
CA PRO A 451 -14.94 28.61 32.45
C PRO A 451 -15.11 29.62 33.59
N ARG A 452 -14.51 29.32 34.75
CA ARG A 452 -14.74 30.11 35.98
C ARG A 452 -13.69 31.21 36.13
N LEU A 453 -12.46 30.96 35.70
CA LEU A 453 -11.32 31.86 35.88
C LEU A 453 -10.78 32.34 34.53
N LEU A 454 -11.34 33.46 34.04
CA LEU A 454 -10.84 34.13 32.84
C LEU A 454 -9.60 34.99 33.16
N PRO A 455 -8.70 35.24 32.19
CA PRO A 455 -7.63 36.25 32.33
C PRO A 455 -8.20 37.62 32.70
N ALA A 456 -7.49 38.41 33.51
CA ALA A 456 -7.96 39.74 33.94
C ALA A 456 -8.26 40.68 32.75
N GLU A 457 -7.43 40.62 31.71
CA GLU A 457 -7.60 41.32 30.43
C GLU A 457 -8.91 40.94 29.73
N VAL A 458 -9.29 39.66 29.80
CA VAL A 458 -10.51 39.12 29.18
C VAL A 458 -11.73 39.48 30.02
N GLN A 459 -11.60 39.45 31.34
CA GLN A 459 -12.71 39.67 32.27
C GLN A 459 -13.28 41.10 32.15
N ALA A 460 -12.39 42.10 32.02
CA ALA A 460 -12.76 43.49 31.79
C ALA A 460 -13.54 43.72 30.48
N GLU A 461 -13.28 42.90 29.45
CA GLU A 461 -14.05 42.95 28.20
C GLU A 461 -15.37 42.16 28.28
N THR A 462 -15.43 41.04 29.02
CA THR A 462 -16.64 40.20 29.12
C THR A 462 -17.79 40.81 29.89
N ASP A 463 -17.54 41.71 30.85
CA ASP A 463 -18.60 42.43 31.58
C ASP A 463 -19.47 43.31 30.66
N THR A 464 -19.04 43.51 29.41
CA THR A 464 -19.77 44.25 28.37
C THR A 464 -20.47 43.37 27.31
N ALA A 465 -20.23 42.05 27.30
CA ALA A 465 -20.69 41.14 26.25
C ALA A 465 -21.59 40.02 26.82
N SER A 466 -22.92 40.17 26.70
CA SER A 466 -23.91 39.34 27.38
C SER A 466 -24.48 38.16 26.57
N GLU A 467 -23.71 37.51 25.69
CA GLU A 467 -24.24 36.40 24.86
C GLU A 467 -23.65 35.02 25.21
N GLY A 468 -24.48 33.98 25.04
CA GLY A 468 -24.30 32.64 25.61
C GLY A 468 -23.08 31.85 25.12
N ASP A 469 -22.89 30.64 25.65
CA ASP A 469 -21.72 29.78 25.38
C ASP A 469 -21.67 29.29 23.91
N HIS A 470 -21.05 30.09 23.05
CA HIS A 470 -20.81 29.78 21.63
C HIS A 470 -19.71 28.72 21.46
N THR A 471 -18.75 28.69 22.38
CA THR A 471 -17.55 27.83 22.32
C THR A 471 -17.92 26.36 22.39
N PHE A 472 -18.68 25.94 23.42
CA PHE A 472 -19.07 24.54 23.57
C PHE A 472 -19.85 24.05 22.34
N ARG A 473 -20.84 24.84 21.88
CA ARG A 473 -21.69 24.48 20.75
C ARG A 473 -20.90 24.31 19.47
N LEU A 474 -19.99 25.23 19.17
CA LEU A 474 -19.16 25.16 17.96
C LEU A 474 -18.22 23.95 18.03
N LEU A 475 -17.46 23.78 19.12
CA LEU A 475 -16.48 22.70 19.22
C LEU A 475 -17.12 21.31 19.29
N PHE A 476 -18.29 21.19 19.93
CA PHE A 476 -19.06 19.96 19.97
C PHE A 476 -19.63 19.62 18.59
N TRP A 477 -20.23 20.60 17.91
CA TRP A 477 -20.66 20.46 16.52
C TRP A 477 -19.50 20.03 15.61
N TRP A 478 -18.35 20.70 15.73
CA TRP A 478 -17.20 20.43 14.87
C TRP A 478 -16.64 19.03 15.10
N SER A 479 -16.54 18.60 16.36
CA SER A 479 -16.07 17.25 16.70
C SER A 479 -17.00 16.18 16.12
N LEU A 480 -18.31 16.31 16.33
CA LEU A 480 -19.29 15.32 15.87
C LEU A 480 -19.44 15.31 14.34
N SER A 481 -19.58 16.49 13.73
CA SER A 481 -19.72 16.61 12.27
C SER A 481 -18.45 16.16 11.55
N SER A 482 -17.26 16.32 12.13
CA SER A 482 -16.02 15.80 11.51
C SER A 482 -16.02 14.28 11.50
N VAL A 483 -16.36 13.63 12.62
CA VAL A 483 -16.48 12.16 12.65
C VAL A 483 -17.46 11.68 11.59
N VAL A 484 -18.64 12.31 11.48
CA VAL A 484 -19.65 11.94 10.48
C VAL A 484 -19.17 12.19 9.05
N ALA A 485 -18.68 13.38 8.74
CA ALA A 485 -18.28 13.77 7.39
C ALA A 485 -17.17 12.87 6.84
N PHE A 486 -16.11 12.63 7.61
CA PHE A 486 -15.00 11.79 7.17
C PHE A 486 -15.36 10.29 7.17
N THR A 487 -16.28 9.84 8.02
CA THR A 487 -16.78 8.45 8.01
C THR A 487 -17.65 8.16 6.78
N ILE A 488 -18.43 9.13 6.30
CA ILE A 488 -19.30 8.98 5.12
C ILE A 488 -18.51 9.16 3.82
N ALA A 489 -17.42 9.94 3.84
CA ALA A 489 -16.56 10.10 2.67
C ALA A 489 -16.12 8.72 2.11
N GLY A 490 -16.18 8.59 0.79
CA GLY A 490 -15.76 7.40 0.05
C GLY A 490 -14.28 7.10 0.28
N GLU A 491 -13.43 8.09 0.00
CA GLU A 491 -12.01 8.04 0.36
C GLU A 491 -11.81 8.21 1.88
N LYS A 492 -11.19 7.22 2.52
CA LYS A 492 -10.86 7.25 3.95
C LYS A 492 -9.40 6.87 4.10
N MET A 493 -8.65 7.70 4.81
CA MET A 493 -7.21 7.60 4.93
C MET A 493 -6.76 8.10 6.30
N PRO A 494 -5.66 7.56 6.88
CA PRO A 494 -5.21 7.91 8.22
C PRO A 494 -5.09 9.41 8.49
N TRP A 495 -4.56 10.17 7.53
CA TRP A 495 -4.29 11.61 7.67
C TRP A 495 -5.54 12.46 7.88
N LEU A 496 -6.69 11.99 7.41
CA LEU A 496 -7.95 12.70 7.59
C LEU A 496 -8.39 12.74 9.06
N THR A 497 -7.83 11.87 9.91
CA THR A 497 -8.07 11.87 11.35
C THR A 497 -7.57 13.15 12.02
N VAL A 498 -6.58 13.86 11.44
CA VAL A 498 -6.14 15.18 11.95
C VAL A 498 -7.32 16.16 12.06
N HIS A 499 -8.24 16.13 11.10
CA HIS A 499 -9.43 16.97 11.08
C HIS A 499 -10.46 16.59 12.15
N ILE A 500 -10.49 15.33 12.56
CA ILE A 500 -11.32 14.81 13.65
C ILE A 500 -10.69 15.16 15.01
N THR A 501 -9.38 14.96 15.14
CA THR A 501 -8.63 15.14 16.38
C THR A 501 -8.51 16.60 16.79
N LEU A 502 -8.28 17.52 15.85
CA LEU A 502 -8.12 18.95 16.11
C LEU A 502 -9.26 19.53 17.00
N PRO A 503 -10.55 19.46 16.60
CA PRO A 503 -11.64 19.96 17.43
C PRO A 503 -11.81 19.17 18.73
N MET A 504 -11.52 17.86 18.73
CA MET A 504 -11.59 17.00 19.91
C MET A 504 -10.59 17.41 20.99
N ILE A 505 -9.37 17.80 20.60
CA ILE A 505 -8.36 18.36 21.50
C ILE A 505 -8.86 19.66 22.13
N LEU A 506 -9.41 20.58 21.32
CA LEU A 506 -9.91 21.87 21.81
C LEU A 506 -11.04 21.69 22.82
N ILE A 507 -12.04 20.85 22.52
CA ILE A 507 -13.16 20.60 23.45
C ILE A 507 -12.71 19.84 24.70
N THR A 508 -11.70 18.97 24.59
CA THR A 508 -11.12 18.28 25.73
C THR A 508 -10.38 19.24 26.65
N GLY A 509 -9.60 20.17 26.08
CA GLY A 509 -8.99 21.28 26.83
C GLY A 509 -10.04 22.11 27.55
N TRP A 510 -11.14 22.48 26.87
CA TRP A 510 -12.27 23.16 27.49
C TRP A 510 -12.85 22.36 28.67
N GLY A 511 -13.13 21.07 28.49
CA GLY A 511 -13.76 20.21 29.51
C GLY A 511 -12.86 19.93 30.72
N LEU A 512 -11.60 19.56 30.50
CA LEU A 512 -10.64 19.32 31.59
C LEU A 512 -10.26 20.63 32.31
N GLY A 513 -10.20 21.75 31.59
CA GLY A 513 -10.03 23.07 32.17
C GLY A 513 -11.08 23.39 33.23
N GLN A 514 -12.35 23.05 32.97
CA GLN A 514 -13.43 23.19 33.96
C GLN A 514 -13.19 22.38 35.24
N LEU A 515 -12.62 21.18 35.12
CA LEU A 515 -12.33 20.34 36.27
C LEU A 515 -11.22 20.96 37.13
N VAL A 516 -10.12 21.39 36.50
CA VAL A 516 -8.97 22.01 37.17
C VAL A 516 -9.38 23.27 37.93
N GLU A 517 -10.20 24.14 37.31
CA GLU A 517 -10.63 25.41 37.90
C GLU A 517 -11.64 25.26 39.05
N ARG A 518 -12.24 24.07 39.23
CA ARG A 518 -13.25 23.80 40.27
C ARG A 518 -12.70 23.03 41.47
N ILE A 519 -11.41 22.67 41.44
CA ILE A 519 -10.72 22.03 42.57
C ILE A 519 -10.22 23.09 43.53
N HIS A 520 -10.44 22.87 44.83
CA HIS A 520 -9.96 23.75 45.89
C HIS A 520 -8.49 23.43 46.21
N TRP A 521 -7.57 24.14 45.57
CA TRP A 521 -6.12 23.88 45.68
C TRP A 521 -5.49 24.24 47.04
N GLU A 522 -6.23 24.89 47.94
CA GLU A 522 -5.74 25.27 49.29
C GLU A 522 -5.32 24.06 50.12
N HIS A 523 -6.06 22.95 50.02
CA HIS A 523 -5.78 21.70 50.71
C HIS A 523 -4.54 20.97 50.16
N TRP A 524 -4.15 21.27 48.92
CA TRP A 524 -2.94 20.74 48.28
C TRP A 524 -1.67 21.40 48.83
N GLN A 525 -1.75 22.71 49.16
CA GLN A 525 -0.63 23.52 49.65
C GLN A 525 -0.28 23.24 51.11
N ALA A 526 -1.17 22.57 51.87
CA ALA A 526 -0.93 22.13 53.25
C ALA A 526 -0.04 20.87 53.39
N GLY A 527 0.71 20.49 52.34
CA GLY A 527 1.78 19.48 52.39
C GLY A 527 1.38 18.02 52.18
N ARG A 528 0.08 17.68 52.22
CA ARG A 528 -0.41 16.29 52.04
C ARG A 528 -0.77 15.92 50.60
N GLY A 529 -0.80 16.89 49.68
CA GLY A 529 -1.23 16.69 48.29
C GLY A 529 -0.38 15.68 47.51
N TRP A 530 0.94 15.68 47.71
CA TRP A 530 1.84 14.73 47.05
C TRP A 530 1.62 13.27 47.49
N LEU A 531 1.30 13.05 48.77
CA LEU A 531 0.93 11.73 49.29
C LEU A 531 -0.40 11.25 48.68
N VAL A 532 -1.38 12.16 48.58
CA VAL A 532 -2.67 11.87 47.91
C VAL A 532 -2.45 11.49 46.44
N LEU A 533 -1.62 12.23 45.71
CA LEU A 533 -1.28 11.91 44.32
C LEU A 533 -0.61 10.54 44.20
N GLY A 534 0.39 10.28 45.04
CA GLY A 534 1.11 9.00 45.08
C GLY A 534 0.16 7.83 45.35
N LEU A 535 -0.73 7.96 46.34
CA LEU A 535 -1.72 6.93 46.63
C LEU A 535 -2.79 6.80 45.54
N LEU A 536 -3.21 7.89 44.88
CA LEU A 536 -4.11 7.82 43.72
C LEU A 536 -3.49 7.08 42.55
N LEU A 537 -2.21 7.34 42.26
CA LEU A 537 -1.47 6.62 41.22
C LEU A 537 -1.36 5.13 41.55
N ILE A 538 -1.01 4.79 42.80
CA ILE A 538 -0.98 3.40 43.26
C ILE A 538 -2.37 2.77 43.17
N PHE A 539 -3.41 3.45 43.63
CA PHE A 539 -4.78 2.94 43.60
C PHE A 539 -5.25 2.65 42.18
N ILE A 540 -5.08 3.58 41.25
CA ILE A 540 -5.49 3.41 39.86
C ILE A 540 -4.66 2.30 39.20
N THR A 541 -3.33 2.34 39.30
CA THR A 541 -2.45 1.34 38.66
C THR A 541 -2.67 -0.07 39.22
N SER A 542 -2.89 -0.20 40.53
CA SER A 542 -3.18 -1.49 41.18
C SER A 542 -4.59 -2.00 40.90
N THR A 543 -5.58 -1.12 40.77
CA THR A 543 -6.93 -1.49 40.29
C THR A 543 -6.86 -2.05 38.87
N PHE A 544 -6.17 -1.35 37.96
CA PHE A 544 -5.96 -1.86 36.60
C PHE A 544 -5.13 -3.14 36.59
N GLY A 545 -4.08 -3.24 37.41
CA GLY A 545 -3.27 -4.46 37.55
C GLY A 545 -4.10 -5.67 38.00
N ALA A 546 -4.96 -5.49 38.99
CA ALA A 546 -5.87 -6.53 39.45
C ALA A 546 -6.89 -6.93 38.38
N LEU A 547 -7.49 -5.95 37.68
CA LEU A 547 -8.45 -6.20 36.59
C LEU A 547 -7.80 -6.91 35.39
N LEU A 548 -6.59 -6.50 35.00
CA LEU A 548 -5.84 -7.11 33.89
C LEU A 548 -5.41 -8.54 34.24
N ALA A 549 -4.93 -8.78 35.46
CA ALA A 549 -4.58 -10.12 35.92
C ALA A 549 -5.81 -11.04 35.97
N TRP A 550 -6.96 -10.52 36.43
CA TRP A 550 -8.23 -11.27 36.42
C TRP A 550 -8.73 -11.57 35.01
N GLY A 551 -8.59 -10.60 34.09
CA GLY A 551 -9.07 -10.69 32.72
C GLY A 551 -8.11 -11.39 31.74
N GLY A 552 -6.92 -11.77 32.17
CA GLY A 552 -5.84 -12.30 31.34
C GLY A 552 -6.03 -13.75 30.85
N PRO A 553 -5.10 -14.26 30.02
CA PRO A 553 -5.14 -15.63 29.49
C PRO A 553 -5.08 -16.70 30.58
N THR A 554 -4.25 -16.46 31.59
CA THR A 554 -4.12 -17.27 32.80
C THR A 554 -4.90 -16.58 33.91
N ARG A 555 -5.83 -17.31 34.54
CA ARG A 555 -6.59 -16.76 35.68
C ARG A 555 -5.76 -16.86 36.96
N PRO A 556 -5.89 -15.91 37.90
CA PRO A 556 -5.36 -16.07 39.25
C PRO A 556 -5.89 -17.37 39.86
N PHE A 557 -5.04 -18.08 40.60
CA PHE A 557 -5.32 -19.36 41.25
C PHE A 557 -5.60 -20.55 40.31
N ALA A 558 -5.26 -20.45 39.02
CA ALA A 558 -5.56 -21.50 38.03
C ALA A 558 -4.66 -22.75 38.12
N GLY A 559 -3.46 -22.65 38.69
CA GLY A 559 -2.47 -23.73 38.66
C GLY A 559 -1.26 -23.52 39.57
N LYS A 560 -0.38 -24.53 39.62
CA LYS A 560 0.85 -24.55 40.44
C LYS A 560 2.13 -24.40 39.61
N ASP A 561 2.02 -24.26 38.30
CA ASP A 561 3.15 -23.94 37.43
C ASP A 561 3.61 -22.50 37.65
N LEU A 562 4.85 -22.19 37.23
CA LEU A 562 5.51 -20.92 37.52
C LEU A 562 4.71 -19.71 37.01
N GLU A 563 4.09 -19.81 35.83
CA GLU A 563 3.33 -18.72 35.23
C GLU A 563 2.01 -18.47 35.97
N SER A 564 1.25 -19.53 36.29
CA SER A 564 0.03 -19.41 37.11
C SER A 564 0.32 -18.85 38.51
N LEU A 565 1.43 -19.26 39.13
CA LEU A 565 1.85 -18.72 40.43
C LEU A 565 2.23 -17.24 40.32
N ARG A 566 2.97 -16.84 39.28
CA ARG A 566 3.34 -15.45 39.02
C ARG A 566 2.12 -14.54 38.84
N VAL A 567 1.12 -14.99 38.08
CA VAL A 567 -0.13 -14.25 37.85
C VAL A 567 -0.93 -14.11 39.15
N THR A 568 -1.01 -15.20 39.92
CA THR A 568 -1.67 -15.20 41.24
C THR A 568 -1.00 -14.22 42.21
N ALA A 569 0.34 -14.25 42.28
CA ALA A 569 1.10 -13.32 43.11
C ALA A 569 0.91 -11.87 42.66
N SER A 570 0.95 -11.60 41.36
CA SER A 570 0.73 -10.26 40.79
C SER A 570 -0.67 -9.74 41.08
N PHE A 571 -1.69 -10.59 40.99
CA PHE A 571 -3.07 -10.27 41.35
C PHE A 571 -3.21 -9.94 42.85
N LEU A 572 -2.68 -10.79 43.74
CA LEU A 572 -2.74 -10.57 45.19
C LEU A 572 -2.00 -9.30 45.61
N LEU A 573 -0.80 -9.06 45.06
CA LEU A 573 -0.03 -7.84 45.32
C LEU A 573 -0.78 -6.59 44.84
N SER A 574 -1.38 -6.65 43.65
CA SER A 574 -2.22 -5.55 43.11
C SER A 574 -3.45 -5.33 43.98
N LEU A 575 -4.12 -6.39 44.43
CA LEU A 575 -5.29 -6.30 45.30
C LEU A 575 -4.96 -5.68 46.66
N LEU A 576 -3.86 -6.10 47.29
CA LEU A 576 -3.38 -5.54 48.55
C LEU A 576 -2.96 -4.07 48.40
N ALA A 577 -2.24 -3.73 47.34
CA ALA A 577 -1.87 -2.35 47.03
C ALA A 577 -3.11 -1.48 46.77
N MET A 578 -4.12 -2.01 46.09
CA MET A 578 -5.40 -1.33 45.84
C MET A 578 -6.15 -1.06 47.15
N LEU A 579 -6.31 -2.06 48.01
CA LEU A 579 -7.00 -1.90 49.29
C LEU A 579 -6.23 -0.97 50.24
N GLY A 580 -4.90 -1.11 50.32
CA GLY A 580 -4.06 -0.26 51.15
C GLY A 580 -4.07 1.21 50.71
N SER A 581 -3.98 1.45 49.40
CA SER A 581 -4.07 2.81 48.85
C SER A 581 -5.48 3.40 48.96
N ALA A 582 -6.54 2.60 48.79
CA ALA A 582 -7.91 3.04 49.04
C ALA A 582 -8.13 3.46 50.49
N ALA A 583 -7.60 2.69 51.45
CA ALA A 583 -7.66 3.02 52.88
C ALA A 583 -6.87 4.29 53.20
N GLY A 584 -5.66 4.44 52.64
CA GLY A 584 -4.84 5.64 52.79
C GLY A 584 -5.48 6.89 52.19
N LEU A 585 -6.11 6.77 51.01
CA LEU A 585 -6.86 7.86 50.38
C LEU A 585 -8.09 8.25 51.21
N SER A 586 -8.84 7.27 51.70
CA SER A 586 -10.01 7.51 52.56
C SER A 586 -9.61 8.23 53.85
N TYR A 587 -8.45 7.90 54.43
CA TYR A 587 -7.91 8.56 55.61
C TYR A 587 -7.44 9.99 55.34
N LEU A 588 -6.69 10.22 54.25
CA LEU A 588 -6.12 11.52 53.92
C LEU A 588 -7.14 12.52 53.37
N LEU A 589 -8.20 12.03 52.73
CA LEU A 589 -9.22 12.84 52.06
C LEU A 589 -10.57 12.83 52.79
N LYS A 590 -10.60 12.42 54.06
CA LYS A 590 -11.82 12.41 54.88
C LYS A 590 -12.54 13.77 54.95
N ASP A 591 -11.78 14.86 54.80
CA ASP A 591 -12.28 16.24 54.88
C ASP A 591 -12.67 16.81 53.49
N TRP A 592 -12.53 16.01 52.41
CA TRP A 592 -12.88 16.42 51.05
C TRP A 592 -14.32 16.03 50.70
N ASP A 593 -15.03 16.92 49.99
CA ASP A 593 -16.32 16.60 49.37
C ASP A 593 -16.15 15.51 48.30
N GLY A 594 -17.10 14.57 48.22
CA GLY A 594 -17.12 13.49 47.22
C GLY A 594 -17.05 14.01 45.78
N ARG A 595 -17.57 15.21 45.50
CA ARG A 595 -17.41 15.84 44.18
C ARG A 595 -15.98 16.27 43.89
N GLN A 596 -15.22 16.72 44.91
CA GLN A 596 -13.81 17.07 44.75
C GLN A 596 -12.96 15.81 44.53
N LEU A 597 -13.27 14.72 45.24
CA LEU A 597 -12.66 13.42 45.03
C LEU A 597 -12.85 12.92 43.58
N LEU A 598 -14.09 12.99 43.06
CA LEU A 598 -14.38 12.59 41.68
C LEU A 598 -13.64 13.43 40.64
N ARG A 599 -13.51 14.75 40.85
CA ARG A 599 -12.74 15.63 39.94
C ARG A 599 -11.26 15.30 39.96
N LEU A 600 -10.69 15.11 41.16
CA LEU A 600 -9.28 14.75 41.31
C LEU A 600 -8.98 13.37 40.72
N GLY A 601 -9.87 12.40 40.94
CA GLY A 601 -9.80 11.08 40.32
C GLY A 601 -9.87 11.16 38.79
N ALA A 602 -10.80 11.95 38.24
CA ALA A 602 -10.90 12.17 36.81
C ALA A 602 -9.64 12.82 36.23
N LEU A 603 -9.11 13.88 36.85
CA LEU A 603 -7.87 14.51 36.40
C LEU A 603 -6.67 13.57 36.47
N THR A 604 -6.57 12.74 37.51
CA THR A 604 -5.50 11.75 37.63
C THR A 604 -5.61 10.70 36.54
N PHE A 605 -6.82 10.21 36.26
CA PHE A 605 -7.08 9.28 35.16
C PHE A 605 -6.69 9.88 33.81
N PHE A 606 -7.12 11.11 33.49
CA PHE A 606 -6.72 11.79 32.26
C PHE A 606 -5.23 12.12 32.21
N GLY A 607 -4.59 12.39 33.36
CA GLY A 607 -3.14 12.58 33.45
C GLY A 607 -2.35 11.31 33.12
N LEU A 608 -2.80 10.15 33.58
CA LEU A 608 -2.23 8.86 33.20
C LEU A 608 -2.43 8.57 31.70
N LEU A 609 -3.62 8.87 31.17
CA LEU A 609 -3.86 8.77 29.73
C LEU A 609 -2.94 9.72 28.96
N ALA A 610 -2.66 10.93 29.46
CA ALA A 610 -1.75 11.87 28.81
C ALA A 610 -0.33 11.32 28.71
N ILE A 611 0.16 10.62 29.74
CA ILE A 611 1.45 9.94 29.71
C ILE A 611 1.44 8.82 28.64
N LEU A 612 0.37 8.04 28.55
CA LEU A 612 0.23 7.00 27.52
C LEU A 612 0.15 7.59 26.11
N THR A 613 -0.61 8.68 25.93
CA THR A 613 -0.71 9.40 24.65
C THR A 613 0.64 9.98 24.24
N ALA A 614 1.38 10.61 25.17
CA ALA A 614 2.72 11.12 24.92
C ALA A 614 3.71 10.01 24.56
N ARG A 615 3.65 8.86 25.25
CA ARG A 615 4.46 7.69 24.93
C ARG A 615 4.12 7.12 23.55
N ALA A 616 2.83 7.03 23.20
CA ALA A 616 2.38 6.57 21.89
C ALA A 616 2.87 7.51 20.77
N ALA A 617 2.74 8.82 20.97
CA ALA A 617 3.23 9.82 20.03
C ALA A 617 4.76 9.76 19.88
N PHE A 618 5.49 9.60 20.99
CA PHE A 618 6.95 9.47 20.96
C PHE A 618 7.39 8.20 20.21
N ARG A 619 6.74 7.05 20.48
CA ARG A 619 7.03 5.80 19.77
C ARG A 619 6.78 5.94 18.27
N ALA A 620 5.61 6.44 17.88
CA ALA A 620 5.24 6.60 16.48
C ALA A 620 6.17 7.57 15.71
N ALA A 621 6.62 8.65 16.36
CA ALA A 621 7.37 9.71 15.71
C ALA A 621 8.91 9.59 15.82
N TYR A 622 9.44 8.74 16.73
CA TYR A 622 10.89 8.65 16.98
C TYR A 622 11.44 7.23 17.10
N ILE A 623 10.60 6.21 17.30
CA ILE A 623 11.06 4.82 17.44
C ILE A 623 10.63 3.99 16.24
N GLU A 624 9.34 3.98 15.91
CA GLU A 624 8.74 3.12 14.88
C GLU A 624 8.56 3.85 13.53
N TYR A 625 9.26 4.98 13.34
CA TYR A 625 9.00 5.91 12.24
C TYR A 625 9.35 5.38 10.84
N ASP A 626 10.02 4.22 10.73
CA ASP A 626 10.37 3.53 9.48
C ASP A 626 9.87 2.06 9.44
N ASN A 627 9.21 1.56 10.50
CA ASN A 627 8.90 0.12 10.66
C ASN A 627 7.49 -0.28 10.17
N GLY A 628 6.64 0.66 9.75
CA GLY A 628 5.31 0.37 9.17
C GLY A 628 4.29 -0.31 10.09
N THR A 629 4.58 -0.45 11.40
CA THR A 629 3.70 -1.06 12.40
C THR A 629 2.57 -0.14 12.87
N GLU A 630 2.53 1.09 12.36
CA GLU A 630 1.58 2.14 12.73
C GLU A 630 0.48 2.28 11.68
N PHE A 631 -0.78 2.41 12.12
CA PHE A 631 -1.90 2.77 11.25
C PHE A 631 -1.90 4.25 10.83
N LEU A 632 -0.87 5.03 11.21
CA LEU A 632 -0.77 6.44 10.90
C LEU A 632 -0.43 6.73 9.44
N VAL A 633 0.06 5.77 8.65
CA VAL A 633 0.38 5.98 7.23
C VAL A 633 -0.13 4.82 6.41
N TYR A 634 -0.76 5.14 5.28
CA TYR A 634 -1.29 4.14 4.37
C TYR A 634 -0.17 3.39 3.65
N ALA A 635 0.77 4.10 3.02
CA ALA A 635 1.89 3.55 2.26
C ALA A 635 3.21 4.13 2.78
N HIS A 636 3.92 3.35 3.61
CA HIS A 636 5.04 3.84 4.42
C HIS A 636 6.39 3.49 3.78
N GLY A 637 7.23 4.49 3.47
CA GLY A 637 8.59 4.22 2.99
C GLY A 637 9.41 3.48 4.05
N ALA A 638 10.01 2.35 3.70
CA ALA A 638 10.75 1.52 4.64
C ALA A 638 12.24 1.91 4.70
N ARG A 639 12.89 1.60 5.83
CA ARG A 639 14.30 1.95 6.09
C ARG A 639 15.27 1.53 4.97
N GLY A 640 14.96 0.43 4.27
CA GLY A 640 15.77 -0.10 3.17
C GLY A 640 16.09 0.93 2.09
N VAL A 641 15.22 1.93 1.85
CA VAL A 641 15.51 3.01 0.89
C VAL A 641 16.74 3.80 1.30
N LYS A 642 16.84 4.21 2.57
CA LYS A 642 18.00 4.96 3.06
C LYS A 642 19.25 4.10 3.14
N ASP A 643 19.11 2.83 3.51
CA ASP A 643 20.25 1.91 3.55
C ASP A 643 20.84 1.67 2.14
N ILE A 644 20.01 1.61 1.09
CA ILE A 644 20.47 1.58 -0.31
C ILE A 644 21.16 2.90 -0.69
N MET A 645 20.58 4.05 -0.33
CA MET A 645 21.16 5.35 -0.70
C MET A 645 22.47 5.66 0.04
N GLU A 646 22.61 5.22 1.29
CA GLU A 646 23.87 5.30 2.06
C GLU A 646 24.98 4.48 1.36
N GLN A 647 24.66 3.28 0.87
CA GLN A 647 25.59 2.47 0.07
C GLN A 647 25.92 3.13 -1.26
N ALA A 648 24.91 3.66 -1.98
CA ALA A 648 25.11 4.35 -3.24
C ALA A 648 26.04 5.57 -3.08
N GLU A 649 25.85 6.35 -2.01
CA GLU A 649 26.67 7.54 -1.75
C GLU A 649 28.11 7.17 -1.40
N GLU A 650 28.32 6.14 -0.57
CA GLU A 650 29.65 5.65 -0.24
C GLU A 650 30.39 5.13 -1.47
N ILE A 651 29.72 4.32 -2.29
CA ILE A 651 30.28 3.78 -3.54
C ILE A 651 30.60 4.94 -4.50
N SER A 652 29.67 5.87 -4.67
CA SER A 652 29.82 7.00 -5.59
C SER A 652 30.99 7.90 -5.19
N LYS A 653 31.13 8.22 -3.90
CA LYS A 653 32.26 9.03 -3.40
C LYS A 653 33.61 8.36 -3.64
N ARG A 654 33.71 7.04 -3.45
CA ARG A 654 34.96 6.29 -3.60
C ARG A 654 35.34 6.04 -5.05
N THR A 655 34.36 5.86 -5.94
CA THR A 655 34.60 5.51 -7.35
C THR A 655 34.62 6.70 -8.29
N THR A 656 33.83 7.74 -8.02
CA THR A 656 33.65 8.89 -8.92
C THR A 656 34.01 10.24 -8.29
N GLY A 657 34.35 10.27 -7.00
CA GLY A 657 34.68 11.51 -6.28
C GLY A 657 33.49 12.44 -6.00
N GLY A 658 32.26 12.00 -6.28
CA GLY A 658 31.02 12.79 -6.16
C GLY A 658 29.77 11.93 -6.36
N TYR A 659 28.72 12.46 -7.00
CA TYR A 659 27.46 11.77 -7.33
C TYR A 659 27.44 11.21 -8.77
N GLY A 660 28.61 10.82 -9.31
CA GLY A 660 28.75 10.36 -10.69
C GLY A 660 28.46 8.87 -10.93
N LEU A 661 28.13 8.11 -9.88
CA LEU A 661 27.80 6.68 -10.00
C LEU A 661 26.65 6.47 -10.98
N HIS A 662 26.84 5.58 -11.95
CA HIS A 662 25.74 5.12 -12.80
C HIS A 662 24.83 4.22 -11.96
N ILE A 663 23.60 4.68 -11.75
CA ILE A 663 22.57 3.96 -10.99
C ILE A 663 21.44 3.62 -11.94
N ALA A 664 21.18 2.34 -12.18
CA ALA A 664 20.01 1.91 -12.91
C ALA A 664 18.88 1.63 -11.91
N TYR A 665 17.69 2.18 -12.14
CA TYR A 665 16.55 1.95 -11.24
C TYR A 665 15.28 1.62 -12.03
N ASP A 666 14.52 0.67 -11.49
CA ASP A 666 13.28 0.21 -12.08
C ASP A 666 12.19 1.28 -12.01
N ALA A 667 11.89 1.91 -13.15
CA ALA A 667 10.96 3.03 -13.26
C ALA A 667 9.59 2.62 -13.83
N SER A 668 9.36 1.32 -13.98
CA SER A 668 8.18 0.77 -14.61
C SER A 668 6.86 1.31 -14.02
N ALA A 669 6.15 2.09 -14.84
CA ALA A 669 4.99 2.91 -14.47
C ALA A 669 3.67 2.13 -14.21
N PRO A 670 2.65 2.75 -13.57
CA PRO A 670 2.68 3.98 -12.78
C PRO A 670 2.78 3.75 -11.26
N ASP A 671 2.41 2.55 -10.77
CA ASP A 671 2.26 2.24 -9.33
C ASP A 671 3.17 1.09 -8.86
N THR A 672 4.05 0.58 -9.73
CA THR A 672 4.72 -0.72 -9.53
C THR A 672 6.23 -0.68 -9.82
N GLY A 673 6.86 0.49 -9.78
CA GLY A 673 8.31 0.67 -9.91
C GLY A 673 8.94 1.19 -8.62
N VAL A 674 10.27 1.19 -8.53
CA VAL A 674 10.98 1.77 -7.38
C VAL A 674 11.06 3.30 -7.43
N SER A 675 10.60 3.94 -8.53
CA SER A 675 10.61 5.40 -8.71
C SER A 675 10.23 6.18 -7.47
N TRP A 676 9.17 5.78 -6.76
CA TRP A 676 8.79 6.42 -5.50
C TRP A 676 9.20 5.53 -4.32
N PRO A 677 10.06 6.01 -3.40
CA PRO A 677 10.54 7.39 -3.22
C PRO A 677 11.92 7.71 -3.84
N PHE A 678 12.52 6.83 -4.64
CA PHE A 678 13.91 6.99 -5.13
C PHE A 678 14.14 8.25 -5.98
N VAL A 679 13.15 8.74 -6.71
CA VAL A 679 13.26 9.98 -7.52
C VAL A 679 13.69 11.18 -6.67
N TRP A 680 13.25 11.26 -5.41
CA TRP A 680 13.74 12.29 -4.49
C TRP A 680 15.22 12.13 -4.15
N TYR A 681 15.67 10.89 -3.91
CA TYR A 681 17.03 10.60 -3.47
C TYR A 681 18.05 10.54 -4.61
N LEU A 682 17.62 10.21 -5.82
CA LEU A 682 18.44 10.12 -7.02
C LEU A 682 18.63 11.49 -7.71
N ARG A 683 17.93 12.55 -7.27
CA ARG A 683 17.97 13.89 -7.87
C ARG A 683 19.37 14.50 -8.05
N ASP A 684 20.32 14.10 -7.20
CA ASP A 684 21.69 14.62 -7.17
C ASP A 684 22.63 13.77 -8.04
N TYR A 685 22.20 12.59 -8.50
CA TYR A 685 22.98 11.68 -9.35
C TYR A 685 22.78 12.02 -10.83
N THR A 686 23.86 12.41 -11.50
CA THR A 686 23.80 12.86 -12.91
C THR A 686 23.68 11.71 -13.91
N ASN A 687 24.06 10.50 -13.50
CA ASN A 687 24.07 9.30 -14.33
C ASN A 687 23.01 8.28 -13.88
N ALA A 688 21.95 8.71 -13.19
CA ALA A 688 20.85 7.80 -12.85
C ALA A 688 19.99 7.50 -14.09
N THR A 689 19.77 6.23 -14.42
CA THR A 689 19.03 5.78 -15.60
C THR A 689 17.79 4.97 -15.20
N PRO A 690 16.58 5.43 -15.55
CA PRO A 690 15.38 4.62 -15.38
C PRO A 690 15.35 3.48 -16.40
N PHE A 691 14.80 2.32 -16.02
CA PHE A 691 14.45 1.25 -16.95
C PHE A 691 13.07 0.66 -16.64
N ASP A 692 12.35 0.19 -17.68
CA ASP A 692 11.01 -0.41 -17.52
C ASP A 692 11.05 -1.94 -17.43
N GLN A 693 12.02 -2.57 -18.11
CA GLN A 693 12.21 -4.03 -18.12
C GLN A 693 13.71 -4.36 -18.02
N PRO A 694 14.10 -5.41 -17.26
CA PRO A 694 15.48 -5.87 -17.22
C PRO A 694 16.01 -6.25 -18.61
N SER A 695 17.21 -5.78 -18.95
CA SER A 695 17.90 -6.13 -20.20
C SER A 695 19.41 -6.19 -19.99
N ARG A 696 20.17 -6.77 -20.92
CA ARG A 696 21.64 -6.93 -20.80
C ARG A 696 22.39 -5.61 -20.61
N SER A 697 21.87 -4.49 -21.12
CA SER A 697 22.48 -3.17 -20.93
C SER A 697 22.56 -2.75 -19.45
N LEU A 698 21.77 -3.36 -18.57
CA LEU A 698 21.88 -3.12 -17.13
C LEU A 698 23.24 -3.55 -16.56
N ARG A 699 23.98 -4.45 -17.24
CA ARG A 699 25.35 -4.83 -16.86
C ARG A 699 26.35 -3.65 -16.93
N ASP A 700 26.02 -2.61 -17.69
CA ASP A 700 26.80 -1.38 -17.78
C ASP A 700 26.68 -0.54 -16.50
N SER A 701 25.63 -0.78 -15.70
CA SER A 701 25.41 -0.08 -14.45
C SER A 701 26.00 -0.86 -13.26
N PRO A 702 26.93 -0.30 -12.49
CA PRO A 702 27.51 -0.95 -11.32
C PRO A 702 26.52 -1.09 -10.14
N PHE A 703 25.40 -0.37 -10.18
CA PHE A 703 24.43 -0.28 -9.08
C PHE A 703 23.00 -0.31 -9.62
N ILE A 704 22.25 -1.36 -9.32
CA ILE A 704 20.92 -1.61 -9.92
C ILE A 704 19.88 -1.83 -8.82
N ILE A 705 18.77 -1.08 -8.88
CA ILE A 705 17.65 -1.19 -7.95
C ILE A 705 16.42 -1.69 -8.69
N VAL A 706 15.83 -2.80 -8.23
CA VAL A 706 14.78 -3.54 -8.95
C VAL A 706 13.57 -3.75 -8.06
N ASP A 707 12.38 -3.61 -8.63
CA ASP A 707 11.10 -3.89 -7.95
C ASP A 707 10.79 -5.40 -7.94
N GLU A 708 10.01 -5.86 -6.94
CA GLU A 708 9.64 -7.27 -6.73
C GLU A 708 9.11 -7.96 -7.99
N LYS A 709 8.32 -7.25 -8.81
CA LYS A 709 7.74 -7.84 -10.03
C LYS A 709 8.77 -8.27 -11.08
N ASN A 710 9.98 -7.70 -11.04
CA ASN A 710 11.05 -7.96 -11.99
C ASN A 710 12.17 -8.84 -11.41
N PHE A 711 12.00 -9.37 -10.19
CA PHE A 711 12.98 -10.24 -9.53
C PHE A 711 13.38 -11.45 -10.38
N LEU A 712 12.41 -12.14 -10.98
CA LEU A 712 12.66 -13.32 -11.82
C LEU A 712 13.33 -12.96 -13.17
N LYS A 713 13.17 -11.72 -13.64
CA LYS A 713 13.70 -11.26 -14.92
C LYS A 713 15.13 -10.71 -14.81
N ILE A 714 15.48 -10.10 -13.68
CA ILE A 714 16.81 -9.52 -13.49
C ILE A 714 17.86 -10.56 -13.11
N GLU A 715 17.49 -11.63 -12.39
CA GLU A 715 18.45 -12.64 -11.94
C GLU A 715 19.32 -13.20 -13.09
N PRO A 716 18.77 -13.64 -14.23
CA PRO A 716 19.57 -14.13 -15.37
C PRO A 716 20.46 -13.06 -16.02
N VAL A 717 20.11 -11.78 -15.83
CA VAL A 717 20.85 -10.66 -16.39
C VAL A 717 22.10 -10.36 -15.56
N VAL A 718 22.03 -10.43 -14.22
CA VAL A 718 23.07 -9.87 -13.34
C VAL A 718 23.64 -10.82 -12.28
N ALA A 719 23.02 -11.97 -12.00
CA ALA A 719 23.35 -12.79 -10.83
C ALA A 719 24.83 -13.18 -10.73
N ASP A 720 25.48 -13.50 -11.85
CA ASP A 720 26.87 -13.98 -11.84
C ASP A 720 27.89 -12.90 -11.47
N ASN A 721 27.63 -11.63 -11.82
CA ASN A 721 28.59 -10.54 -11.68
C ASN A 721 28.24 -9.55 -10.56
N TYR A 722 27.15 -9.76 -9.83
CA TYR A 722 26.65 -8.83 -8.83
C TYR A 722 26.40 -9.53 -7.49
N TYR A 723 26.51 -8.77 -6.40
CA TYR A 723 25.99 -9.15 -5.09
C TYR A 723 24.53 -8.71 -4.98
N ARG A 724 23.65 -9.60 -4.49
CA ARG A 724 22.23 -9.34 -4.27
C ARG A 724 21.97 -9.01 -2.80
N PHE A 725 21.19 -7.96 -2.58
CA PHE A 725 20.68 -7.59 -1.26
C PHE A 725 19.16 -7.38 -1.34
N ASP A 726 18.41 -8.01 -0.44
CA ASP A 726 16.95 -7.92 -0.38
C ASP A 726 16.53 -6.89 0.68
N TYR A 727 15.65 -5.97 0.29
CA TYR A 727 15.12 -4.92 1.16
C TYR A 727 13.60 -4.82 1.02
N ILE A 728 12.96 -4.27 2.04
CA ILE A 728 11.58 -3.79 1.93
C ILE A 728 11.65 -2.34 1.45
N ARG A 729 10.91 -2.01 0.38
CA ARG A 729 10.75 -0.65 -0.15
C ARG A 729 9.67 0.11 0.60
N MET A 730 8.52 -0.54 0.80
CA MET A 730 7.33 0.09 1.35
C MET A 730 6.52 -0.90 2.20
N VAL A 731 5.86 -0.39 3.23
CA VAL A 731 5.05 -1.19 4.17
C VAL A 731 3.65 -0.58 4.30
N TRP A 732 2.62 -1.43 4.36
CA TRP A 732 1.26 -1.03 4.70
C TRP A 732 0.88 -1.50 6.09
N PRO A 733 0.03 -0.76 6.83
CA PRO A 733 -0.48 -1.22 8.11
C PRO A 733 -1.25 -2.53 7.97
N ASN A 734 -1.23 -3.34 9.03
CA ASN A 734 -1.96 -4.60 9.08
C ASN A 734 -3.44 -4.40 8.69
N GLN A 735 -3.90 -5.07 7.64
CA GLN A 735 -5.26 -4.89 7.08
C GLN A 735 -6.30 -5.85 7.66
N ASP A 736 -6.01 -6.53 8.77
CA ASP A 736 -6.92 -7.52 9.33
C ASP A 736 -8.25 -6.92 9.83
N TYR A 737 -8.32 -5.59 9.98
CA TYR A 737 -9.53 -4.87 10.40
C TYR A 737 -10.65 -4.80 9.34
N PHE A 738 -10.40 -5.08 8.05
CA PHE A 738 -11.40 -4.90 6.97
C PHE A 738 -12.68 -5.72 7.15
N ASN A 739 -12.56 -6.87 7.81
CA ASN A 739 -13.67 -7.80 8.07
C ASN A 739 -14.03 -7.86 9.57
N LEU A 740 -13.88 -6.76 10.32
CA LEU A 740 -14.32 -6.70 11.72
C LEU A 740 -15.84 -6.72 11.86
N VAL A 741 -16.54 -6.04 10.94
CA VAL A 741 -18.00 -6.01 10.88
C VAL A 741 -18.46 -6.32 9.47
N SER A 742 -19.14 -7.45 9.30
CA SER A 742 -19.59 -7.96 8.00
C SER A 742 -21.09 -7.68 7.78
N PRO A 743 -21.57 -7.54 6.54
CA PRO A 743 -23.01 -7.46 6.27
C PRO A 743 -23.70 -8.80 6.54
N ARG A 744 -24.96 -8.75 7.00
CA ARG A 744 -25.81 -9.91 7.29
C ARG A 744 -27.27 -9.61 6.91
N PRO A 745 -28.08 -10.58 6.45
CA PRO A 745 -29.52 -10.39 6.24
C PRO A 745 -30.24 -10.00 7.55
N ALA A 746 -30.98 -8.89 7.53
CA ALA A 746 -31.61 -8.31 8.72
C ALA A 746 -32.81 -9.12 9.27
N ASP A 747 -33.37 -9.96 8.42
CA ASP A 747 -34.50 -10.87 8.65
C ASP A 747 -34.07 -12.19 9.32
N GLN A 748 -32.80 -12.58 9.20
CA GLN A 748 -32.29 -13.82 9.80
C GLN A 748 -31.98 -13.66 11.30
N PRO A 749 -32.59 -14.45 12.20
CA PRO A 749 -32.32 -14.39 13.64
C PRO A 749 -30.89 -14.82 13.97
N PHE A 750 -30.24 -14.13 14.93
CA PHE A 750 -28.89 -14.48 15.38
C PHE A 750 -28.86 -15.93 15.88
N PRO A 751 -27.84 -16.73 15.52
CA PRO A 751 -27.77 -18.12 15.94
C PRO A 751 -27.60 -18.22 17.47
N PRO A 752 -28.06 -19.31 18.12
CA PRO A 752 -28.06 -19.43 19.58
C PRO A 752 -26.66 -19.29 20.19
N ASP A 753 -25.65 -19.71 19.45
CA ASP A 753 -24.25 -19.70 19.83
C ASP A 753 -23.52 -18.36 19.56
N TYR A 754 -24.21 -17.36 19.00
CA TYR A 754 -23.63 -16.06 18.63
C TYR A 754 -22.80 -15.43 19.76
N PRO A 755 -21.55 -14.97 19.49
CA PRO A 755 -20.57 -14.66 20.53
C PRO A 755 -20.85 -13.36 21.28
N CYS A 756 -21.59 -12.41 20.69
CA CYS A 756 -21.99 -11.18 21.38
C CYS A 756 -23.03 -11.48 22.46
N ARG A 757 -22.60 -11.74 23.70
CA ARG A 757 -23.44 -12.08 24.86
C ARG A 757 -23.18 -11.12 26.04
N GLY A 758 -24.06 -11.13 27.05
CA GLY A 758 -23.93 -10.24 28.22
C GLY A 758 -23.94 -8.77 27.81
N ALA A 759 -22.95 -7.99 28.28
CA ALA A 759 -22.80 -6.58 27.91
C ALA A 759 -22.60 -6.34 26.39
N LEU A 760 -22.02 -7.31 25.67
CA LEU A 760 -21.82 -7.23 24.23
C LEU A 760 -23.11 -7.51 23.42
N ALA A 761 -24.21 -7.92 24.07
CA ALA A 761 -25.48 -8.18 23.39
C ALA A 761 -26.08 -6.92 22.74
N ILE A 762 -25.64 -5.72 23.14
CA ILE A 762 -26.04 -4.45 22.52
C ILE A 762 -25.73 -4.41 21.01
N PHE A 763 -24.67 -5.11 20.56
CA PHE A 763 -24.35 -5.19 19.14
C PHE A 763 -25.41 -5.92 18.31
N ARG A 764 -26.30 -6.69 18.94
CA ARG A 764 -27.45 -7.35 18.28
C ARG A 764 -28.55 -6.36 17.86
N LEU A 765 -28.48 -5.09 18.25
CA LEU A 765 -29.42 -4.06 17.80
C LEU A 765 -29.27 -3.76 16.30
N TRP A 766 -28.06 -3.94 15.75
CA TRP A 766 -27.78 -3.74 14.33
C TRP A 766 -27.98 -5.05 13.54
N LYS A 767 -29.24 -5.44 13.32
CA LYS A 767 -29.59 -6.72 12.68
C LYS A 767 -28.99 -6.96 11.29
N SER A 768 -28.70 -5.90 10.55
CA SER A 768 -28.09 -5.98 9.20
C SER A 768 -26.56 -6.15 9.21
N ARG A 769 -25.94 -6.29 10.40
CA ARG A 769 -24.49 -6.34 10.59
C ARG A 769 -24.09 -7.47 11.52
N ASP A 770 -22.98 -8.13 11.21
CA ASP A 770 -22.36 -9.15 12.03
C ASP A 770 -21.14 -8.60 12.77
N PHE A 771 -21.24 -8.55 14.11
CA PHE A 771 -20.17 -8.17 15.05
C PHE A 771 -19.48 -9.37 15.70
N SER A 772 -19.68 -10.59 15.17
CA SER A 772 -19.18 -11.84 15.75
C SER A 772 -17.69 -11.78 16.04
N ARG A 773 -16.91 -11.26 15.08
CA ARG A 773 -15.46 -11.11 15.19
C ARG A 773 -15.03 -10.12 16.28
N VAL A 774 -15.69 -8.95 16.36
CA VAL A 774 -15.45 -7.98 17.45
C VAL A 774 -15.71 -8.63 18.81
N CYS A 775 -16.82 -9.36 18.94
CA CYS A 775 -17.17 -10.03 20.18
C CYS A 775 -16.23 -11.20 20.51
N ASN A 776 -15.74 -11.92 19.50
CA ASN A 776 -14.72 -12.96 19.68
C ASN A 776 -13.39 -12.36 20.13
N TYR A 777 -12.97 -11.24 19.54
CA TYR A 777 -11.73 -10.54 19.92
C TYR A 777 -11.79 -10.00 21.35
N LEU A 778 -12.93 -9.44 21.76
CA LEU A 778 -13.14 -8.97 23.12
C LEU A 778 -13.43 -10.12 24.11
N GLY A 779 -13.95 -11.25 23.66
CA GLY A 779 -14.26 -12.41 24.49
C GLY A 779 -13.05 -13.32 24.77
N ASN A 780 -12.15 -13.47 23.79
CA ASN A 780 -10.98 -14.34 23.87
C ASN A 780 -9.85 -13.66 24.71
N PRO A 781 -9.42 -14.26 25.83
CA PRO A 781 -8.36 -13.69 26.68
C PRO A 781 -7.00 -13.52 25.99
N GLN A 782 -6.60 -14.46 25.12
CA GLN A 782 -5.34 -14.42 24.37
C GLN A 782 -5.34 -13.27 23.36
N LEU A 783 -6.43 -13.12 22.60
CA LEU A 783 -6.58 -12.02 21.64
C LEU A 783 -6.69 -10.66 22.33
N ARG A 784 -7.37 -10.57 23.48
CA ARG A 784 -7.36 -9.34 24.29
C ARG A 784 -5.94 -8.95 24.71
N ALA A 785 -5.15 -9.90 25.22
CA ALA A 785 -3.77 -9.63 25.60
C ALA A 785 -2.92 -9.16 24.39
N ALA A 786 -3.11 -9.78 23.22
CA ALA A 786 -2.47 -9.35 21.98
C ALA A 786 -2.89 -7.93 21.55
N LEU A 787 -4.18 -7.59 21.62
CA LEU A 787 -4.67 -6.25 21.31
C LEU A 787 -4.09 -5.19 22.25
N PHE A 788 -3.92 -5.50 23.54
CA PHE A 788 -3.23 -4.59 24.47
C PHE A 788 -1.75 -4.40 24.12
N GLN A 789 -1.05 -5.44 23.64
CA GLN A 789 0.33 -5.30 23.15
C GLN A 789 0.40 -4.45 21.88
N ILE A 790 -0.55 -4.61 20.95
CA ILE A 790 -0.65 -3.72 19.79
C ILE A 790 -0.93 -2.28 20.24
N TRP A 791 -1.90 -2.09 21.13
CA TRP A 791 -2.31 -0.76 21.60
C TRP A 791 -1.20 -0.02 22.36
N LEU A 792 -0.44 -0.71 23.21
CA LEU A 792 0.64 -0.08 23.99
C LEU A 792 1.98 -0.05 23.24
N ASN A 793 2.33 -1.12 22.55
CA ASN A 793 3.70 -1.34 22.07
C ASN A 793 3.80 -1.45 20.54
N ARG A 794 2.68 -1.52 19.81
CA ARG A 794 2.64 -1.85 18.37
C ARG A 794 3.33 -3.18 18.06
N ASP A 795 3.29 -4.10 19.03
CA ASP A 795 3.87 -5.43 18.91
C ASP A 795 2.79 -6.42 18.48
N TYR A 796 2.95 -6.94 17.26
CA TYR A 796 2.00 -7.87 16.65
C TYR A 796 2.37 -9.34 16.88
N ARG A 797 3.47 -9.68 17.58
CA ARG A 797 3.92 -11.07 17.74
C ARG A 797 2.89 -11.96 18.43
N LEU A 798 2.33 -11.51 19.56
CA LEU A 798 1.28 -12.25 20.26
C LEU A 798 0.01 -12.37 19.41
N TYR A 799 -0.28 -11.36 18.60
CA TYR A 799 -1.42 -11.39 17.68
C TYR A 799 -1.21 -12.45 16.62
N ALA A 800 -0.04 -12.44 15.98
CA ALA A 800 0.37 -13.39 14.96
C ALA A 800 0.29 -14.84 15.48
N THR A 801 0.79 -15.11 16.70
CA THR A 801 0.65 -16.43 17.33
C THR A 801 -0.81 -16.79 17.62
N ALA A 802 -1.63 -15.86 18.11
CA ALA A 802 -3.03 -16.11 18.44
C ALA A 802 -3.93 -16.30 17.20
N THR A 803 -3.55 -15.74 16.05
CA THR A 803 -4.27 -15.86 14.77
C THR A 803 -3.64 -16.85 13.79
N GLY A 804 -2.48 -17.43 14.12
CA GLY A 804 -1.76 -18.36 13.25
C GLY A 804 -1.03 -17.71 12.07
N GLN A 805 -0.74 -16.40 12.12
CA GLN A 805 -0.01 -15.67 11.08
C GLN A 805 1.50 -15.69 11.34
N THR A 806 2.31 -15.77 10.27
CA THR A 806 3.80 -15.78 10.34
C THR A 806 4.43 -14.52 9.73
N THR A 807 3.63 -13.64 9.13
CA THR A 807 4.06 -12.49 8.32
C THR A 807 3.90 -11.14 9.04
N LEU A 808 3.72 -11.11 10.37
CA LEU A 808 3.56 -9.85 11.12
C LEU A 808 4.80 -9.51 11.97
N THR A 809 5.99 -9.79 11.43
CA THR A 809 7.27 -9.35 12.02
C THR A 809 7.88 -8.23 11.18
N PRO A 810 8.72 -7.34 11.73
CA PRO A 810 9.34 -6.27 10.95
C PRO A 810 10.12 -6.73 9.71
N ALA A 811 10.63 -7.96 9.70
CA ALA A 811 11.39 -8.53 8.58
C ALA A 811 10.51 -9.27 7.56
N THR A 812 9.33 -9.73 7.95
CA THR A 812 8.43 -10.55 7.11
C THR A 812 7.07 -9.90 6.93
N TRP A 813 6.98 -8.58 7.15
CA TRP A 813 5.72 -7.85 7.22
C TRP A 813 4.93 -7.98 5.92
N GLU A 814 3.68 -8.40 6.01
CA GLU A 814 2.73 -8.40 4.88
C GLU A 814 1.44 -7.67 5.28
N PRO A 815 0.94 -6.72 4.45
CA PRO A 815 1.41 -6.40 3.10
C PRO A 815 2.65 -5.49 3.06
N SER A 816 3.64 -5.83 2.23
CA SER A 816 4.80 -4.98 1.90
C SER A 816 5.23 -5.10 0.44
N ASP A 817 5.93 -4.08 -0.06
CA ASP A 817 6.60 -4.11 -1.37
C ASP A 817 8.08 -4.34 -1.14
N LYS A 818 8.64 -5.36 -1.80
CA LYS A 818 10.07 -5.68 -1.73
C LYS A 818 10.84 -5.04 -2.89
N MET A 819 12.13 -4.87 -2.68
CA MET A 819 13.07 -4.44 -3.71
C MET A 819 14.40 -5.16 -3.55
N ARG A 820 15.13 -5.28 -4.65
CA ARG A 820 16.47 -5.85 -4.67
C ARG A 820 17.48 -4.82 -5.12
N LEU A 821 18.58 -4.78 -4.40
CA LEU A 821 19.79 -4.07 -4.79
C LEU A 821 20.79 -5.08 -5.36
N TYR A 822 21.34 -4.76 -6.53
CA TYR A 822 22.48 -5.45 -7.11
C TYR A 822 23.68 -4.51 -7.19
N ILE A 823 24.81 -4.91 -6.62
CA ILE A 823 26.09 -4.18 -6.69
C ILE A 823 27.11 -5.04 -7.42
N ARG A 824 27.74 -4.50 -8.47
CA ARG A 824 28.70 -5.25 -9.28
C ARG A 824 29.93 -5.64 -8.46
N LYS A 825 30.36 -6.90 -8.58
CA LYS A 825 31.40 -7.51 -7.73
C LYS A 825 32.75 -6.80 -7.83
N ASP A 826 33.12 -6.30 -9.01
CA ASP A 826 34.35 -5.52 -9.25
C ASP A 826 34.37 -4.19 -8.46
N VAL A 827 33.23 -3.51 -8.39
CA VAL A 827 33.07 -2.24 -7.67
C VAL A 827 33.01 -2.49 -6.17
N ALA A 828 32.29 -3.52 -5.74
CA ALA A 828 32.27 -3.94 -4.34
C ALA A 828 33.68 -4.29 -3.83
N ALA A 829 34.48 -5.00 -4.63
CA ALA A 829 35.85 -5.38 -4.29
C ALA A 829 36.79 -4.17 -4.10
N GLN A 830 36.55 -3.05 -4.79
CA GLN A 830 37.34 -1.82 -4.61
C GLN A 830 37.06 -1.12 -3.26
N ILE A 831 35.96 -1.47 -2.59
CA ILE A 831 35.40 -0.70 -1.47
C ILE A 831 35.48 -1.47 -0.15
N TRP A 832 35.21 -2.79 -0.16
CA TRP A 832 35.23 -3.65 1.02
C TRP A 832 36.64 -4.21 1.31
N ASN A 833 37.53 -3.39 1.85
CA ASN A 833 38.91 -3.79 2.17
C ASN A 833 39.13 -4.49 3.54
N TYR A 834 38.09 -4.77 4.33
CA TYR A 834 38.26 -5.52 5.59
C TYR A 834 37.02 -6.37 5.93
N GLY A 835 37.11 -7.69 5.78
CA GLY A 835 36.27 -8.63 6.56
C GLY A 835 35.39 -9.64 5.80
N VAL A 836 35.38 -9.67 4.46
CA VAL A 836 34.87 -10.85 3.75
C VAL A 836 36.06 -11.78 3.55
N ALA A 837 35.93 -13.04 3.98
CA ALA A 837 36.93 -14.07 3.74
C ALA A 837 37.42 -13.99 2.28
N ALA A 838 38.71 -14.22 2.07
CA ALA A 838 39.31 -14.24 0.73
C ALA A 838 38.36 -14.93 -0.24
N PRO A 839 38.08 -14.32 -1.41
CA PRO A 839 37.17 -14.93 -2.36
C PRO A 839 37.65 -16.35 -2.57
N ILE A 840 36.77 -17.32 -2.32
CA ILE A 840 36.85 -18.53 -3.10
C ILE A 840 36.67 -18.00 -4.51
N THR A 841 37.77 -17.89 -5.25
CA THR A 841 37.74 -17.77 -6.70
C THR A 841 37.03 -19.02 -7.19
N SER A 842 35.71 -19.02 -7.16
CA SER A 842 34.96 -19.73 -8.17
C SER A 842 35.42 -19.06 -9.45
N GLU A 843 36.20 -19.78 -10.25
CA GLU A 843 36.44 -19.35 -11.62
C GLU A 843 35.11 -18.88 -12.21
N PRO A 844 35.09 -17.78 -12.98
CA PRO A 844 33.86 -17.38 -13.65
C PRO A 844 33.29 -18.63 -14.31
N THR A 845 32.09 -19.05 -13.93
CA THR A 845 31.38 -20.10 -14.64
C THR A 845 31.02 -19.53 -16.00
N VAL A 846 31.99 -19.60 -16.91
CA VAL A 846 31.83 -19.35 -18.35
C VAL A 846 30.65 -20.23 -18.77
N SER A 847 29.65 -19.64 -19.42
CA SER A 847 28.52 -20.41 -19.91
C SER A 847 29.09 -21.56 -20.76
N PRO A 848 28.66 -22.82 -20.57
CA PRO A 848 29.23 -23.94 -21.32
C PRO A 848 29.03 -23.80 -22.84
N TYR A 849 28.17 -22.87 -23.25
CA TYR A 849 27.83 -22.60 -24.65
C TYR A 849 28.58 -21.41 -25.26
N GLU A 850 29.39 -20.68 -24.50
CA GLU A 850 29.99 -19.41 -24.92
C GLU A 850 30.97 -19.59 -26.09
N ALA A 851 31.77 -20.65 -26.06
CA ALA A 851 32.76 -20.97 -27.11
C ALA A 851 32.13 -21.45 -28.44
N GLY A 852 30.85 -21.84 -28.44
CA GLY A 852 30.14 -22.34 -29.62
C GLY A 852 28.98 -21.46 -30.09
N LEU A 853 28.89 -20.23 -29.59
CA LEU A 853 27.91 -19.24 -30.07
C LEU A 853 28.28 -18.78 -31.48
N ILE A 854 27.36 -18.96 -32.42
CA ILE A 854 27.45 -18.46 -33.78
C ILE A 854 26.34 -17.44 -34.05
N THR A 855 26.60 -16.49 -34.94
CA THR A 855 25.57 -15.59 -35.46
C THR A 855 25.14 -16.08 -36.84
N VAL A 856 23.88 -16.49 -36.96
CA VAL A 856 23.26 -16.89 -38.24
C VAL A 856 21.95 -16.13 -38.40
N GLN A 857 21.73 -15.61 -39.61
CA GLN A 857 20.49 -14.94 -39.98
C GLN A 857 19.52 -15.96 -40.57
N ALA A 858 18.23 -15.80 -40.29
CA ALA A 858 17.21 -16.60 -40.93
C ALA A 858 17.14 -16.28 -42.43
N ASP A 859 17.15 -17.32 -43.27
CA ASP A 859 17.03 -17.20 -44.73
C ASP A 859 15.58 -17.06 -45.19
N LEU A 860 14.61 -17.33 -44.31
CA LEU A 860 13.19 -17.07 -44.52
C LEU A 860 12.51 -16.68 -43.20
N ILE A 861 11.74 -15.60 -43.23
CA ILE A 861 10.93 -15.11 -42.09
C ILE A 861 9.55 -14.74 -42.62
N PHE A 862 8.50 -15.23 -41.99
CA PHE A 862 7.12 -14.82 -42.29
C PHE A 862 6.22 -14.92 -41.06
N GLY A 863 5.09 -14.25 -41.12
CA GLY A 863 4.16 -14.11 -40.01
C GLY A 863 4.26 -12.74 -39.33
N THR A 864 3.12 -12.25 -38.86
CA THR A 864 2.99 -11.04 -38.04
C THR A 864 1.95 -11.28 -36.96
N GLN A 865 1.93 -10.43 -35.94
CA GLN A 865 0.86 -10.48 -34.93
C GLN A 865 -0.53 -10.28 -35.56
N GLY A 866 -1.50 -11.10 -35.16
CA GLY A 866 -2.91 -10.95 -35.54
C GLY A 866 -3.67 -12.26 -35.66
N GLU A 867 -4.91 -12.16 -36.18
CA GLU A 867 -5.87 -13.27 -36.29
C GLU A 867 -6.19 -13.66 -37.75
N GLY A 868 -5.71 -12.89 -38.73
CA GLY A 868 -5.91 -13.16 -40.16
C GLY A 868 -5.08 -14.34 -40.70
N PRO A 869 -5.30 -14.79 -41.95
CA PRO A 869 -4.47 -15.81 -42.60
C PRO A 869 -2.99 -15.43 -42.59
N GLY A 870 -2.12 -16.33 -42.11
CA GLY A 870 -0.68 -16.09 -42.01
C GLY A 870 -0.27 -15.15 -40.88
N GLN A 871 -1.21 -14.68 -40.04
CA GLN A 871 -0.90 -13.94 -38.81
C GLN A 871 -0.96 -14.89 -37.61
N PHE A 872 -0.17 -14.62 -36.56
CA PHE A 872 -0.05 -15.50 -35.40
C PHE A 872 -0.25 -14.77 -34.07
N ASN A 873 -0.65 -15.54 -33.07
CA ASN A 873 -0.67 -15.14 -31.66
C ASN A 873 -0.07 -16.27 -30.81
N ALA A 874 1.17 -16.07 -30.37
CA ALA A 874 1.98 -17.08 -29.68
C ALA A 874 2.02 -18.45 -30.42
N PRO A 875 2.58 -18.51 -31.64
CA PRO A 875 2.77 -19.77 -32.35
C PRO A 875 3.72 -20.67 -31.55
N ARG A 876 3.29 -21.87 -31.16
CA ARG A 876 4.11 -22.81 -30.36
C ARG A 876 4.63 -23.93 -31.23
N GLY A 877 4.04 -25.12 -31.16
CA GLY A 877 4.48 -26.29 -31.90
C GLY A 877 4.40 -26.12 -33.41
N LEU A 878 5.37 -26.71 -34.10
CA LEU A 878 5.40 -26.78 -35.55
C LEU A 878 5.85 -28.17 -35.99
N ALA A 879 5.28 -28.67 -37.10
CA ALA A 879 5.62 -29.96 -37.67
C ALA A 879 5.77 -29.85 -39.19
N ILE A 880 6.77 -30.54 -39.72
CA ILE A 880 7.07 -30.58 -41.15
C ILE A 880 6.47 -31.87 -41.72
N ALA A 881 5.65 -31.74 -42.75
CA ALA A 881 5.11 -32.88 -43.49
C ALA A 881 6.13 -33.42 -44.51
N PRO A 882 5.97 -34.67 -44.99
CA PRO A 882 6.90 -35.27 -45.96
C PRO A 882 7.05 -34.51 -47.27
N ASP A 883 6.05 -33.70 -47.65
CA ASP A 883 6.08 -32.83 -48.83
C ASP A 883 6.82 -31.49 -48.58
N GLY A 884 7.30 -31.25 -47.35
CA GLY A 884 7.98 -30.04 -46.92
C GLY A 884 7.05 -28.93 -46.41
N SER A 885 5.73 -29.14 -46.43
CA SER A 885 4.77 -28.18 -45.87
C SER A 885 4.78 -28.17 -44.34
N LEU A 886 4.31 -27.09 -43.73
CA LEU A 886 4.42 -26.82 -42.30
C LEU A 886 3.04 -26.69 -41.66
N TYR A 887 2.79 -27.43 -40.58
CA TYR A 887 1.64 -27.22 -39.71
C TYR A 887 2.10 -26.52 -38.43
N VAL A 888 1.38 -25.49 -38.03
CA VAL A 888 1.75 -24.60 -36.92
C VAL A 888 0.58 -24.48 -35.95
N ALA A 889 0.85 -24.76 -34.67
CA ALA A 889 -0.09 -24.53 -33.59
C ALA A 889 -0.07 -23.06 -33.19
N ASP A 890 -1.08 -22.32 -33.65
CA ASP A 890 -1.27 -20.89 -33.36
C ASP A 890 -2.06 -20.76 -32.06
N SER A 891 -1.35 -20.95 -30.94
CA SER A 891 -1.95 -21.38 -29.68
C SER A 891 -2.97 -20.40 -29.12
N ARG A 892 -2.68 -19.09 -29.10
CA ARG A 892 -3.63 -18.09 -28.55
C ARG A 892 -4.70 -17.66 -29.55
N ASN A 893 -4.60 -18.08 -30.82
CA ASN A 893 -5.70 -17.99 -31.79
C ASN A 893 -6.52 -19.29 -31.86
N HIS A 894 -6.19 -20.30 -31.05
CA HIS A 894 -6.93 -21.54 -30.92
C HIS A 894 -7.13 -22.28 -32.25
N ARG A 895 -6.08 -22.33 -33.08
CA ARG A 895 -6.14 -22.92 -34.43
C ARG A 895 -4.82 -23.55 -34.86
N ILE A 896 -4.90 -24.38 -35.90
CA ILE A 896 -3.75 -24.87 -36.66
C ILE A 896 -3.73 -24.15 -38.01
N GLN A 897 -2.54 -23.69 -38.41
CA GLN A 897 -2.30 -23.10 -39.73
C GLN A 897 -1.34 -23.98 -40.54
N HIS A 898 -1.59 -24.10 -41.84
CA HIS A 898 -0.82 -24.89 -42.79
C HIS A 898 -0.14 -23.99 -43.82
N PHE A 899 1.16 -24.18 -44.05
CA PHE A 899 1.98 -23.37 -44.95
C PHE A 899 2.81 -24.22 -45.90
N SER A 900 3.17 -23.67 -47.07
CA SER A 900 4.15 -24.29 -47.96
C SER A 900 5.57 -24.20 -47.37
N ALA A 901 6.53 -24.92 -47.97
CA ALA A 901 7.96 -24.85 -47.59
C ALA A 901 8.57 -23.43 -47.78
N GLU A 902 7.92 -22.59 -48.57
CA GLU A 902 8.28 -21.20 -48.85
C GLU A 902 7.51 -20.19 -47.97
N GLY A 903 6.68 -20.67 -47.03
CA GLY A 903 5.92 -19.83 -46.10
C GLY A 903 4.62 -19.26 -46.65
N GLN A 904 4.10 -19.80 -47.76
CA GLN A 904 2.80 -19.39 -48.29
C GLN A 904 1.67 -20.05 -47.49
N PHE A 905 0.65 -19.27 -47.09
CA PHE A 905 -0.51 -19.80 -46.38
C PHE A 905 -1.34 -20.71 -47.28
N LEU A 906 -1.56 -21.96 -46.86
CA LEU A 906 -2.33 -22.98 -47.58
C LEU A 906 -3.72 -23.19 -46.99
N GLY A 907 -3.87 -23.02 -45.67
CA GLY A 907 -5.15 -23.17 -44.99
C GLY A 907 -5.05 -23.08 -43.47
N ALA A 908 -6.19 -22.99 -42.80
CA ALA A 908 -6.27 -23.03 -41.35
C ALA A 908 -7.61 -23.62 -40.89
N TRP A 909 -7.60 -24.24 -39.71
CA TRP A 909 -8.81 -24.73 -39.05
C TRP A 909 -8.65 -24.62 -37.53
N GLY A 910 -9.77 -24.50 -36.82
CA GLY A 910 -9.77 -24.26 -35.38
C GLY A 910 -10.47 -22.97 -34.98
N SER A 911 -11.09 -23.00 -33.81
CA SER A 911 -11.57 -21.82 -33.08
C SER A 911 -11.64 -22.13 -31.59
N PHE A 912 -11.76 -21.10 -30.74
CA PHE A 912 -11.83 -21.29 -29.30
C PHE A 912 -13.06 -22.10 -28.87
N SER A 913 -12.84 -23.12 -28.04
CA SER A 913 -13.86 -23.77 -27.20
C SER A 913 -13.17 -24.50 -26.06
N GLY A 914 -13.57 -24.19 -24.83
CA GLY A 914 -13.05 -24.82 -23.61
C GLY A 914 -14.08 -25.73 -22.94
N LEU A 915 -13.61 -26.64 -22.07
CA LEU A 915 -14.45 -27.58 -21.32
C LEU A 915 -15.54 -26.91 -20.45
N GLU A 916 -15.36 -25.65 -20.05
CA GLU A 916 -16.37 -24.87 -19.31
C GLU A 916 -17.66 -24.65 -20.11
N GLN A 917 -17.61 -24.76 -21.43
CA GLN A 917 -18.76 -24.61 -22.34
C GLN A 917 -19.40 -25.96 -22.71
N GLY A 918 -18.97 -27.07 -22.10
CA GLY A 918 -19.33 -28.43 -22.45
C GLY A 918 -18.24 -29.12 -23.28
N GLN A 919 -18.55 -30.31 -23.82
CA GLN A 919 -17.57 -31.08 -24.60
C GLN A 919 -17.31 -30.37 -25.95
N PRO A 920 -16.07 -29.93 -26.22
CA PRO A 920 -15.76 -29.18 -27.43
C PRO A 920 -15.83 -30.07 -28.68
N ALA A 921 -16.33 -29.52 -29.78
CA ALA A 921 -16.27 -30.16 -31.09
C ALA A 921 -14.82 -30.48 -31.48
N LEU A 922 -14.61 -31.49 -32.34
CA LEU A 922 -13.26 -31.98 -32.68
C LEU A 922 -12.39 -30.89 -33.34
N ASP A 923 -12.98 -29.95 -34.05
CA ASP A 923 -12.33 -28.85 -34.75
C ASP A 923 -12.24 -27.56 -33.92
N ARG A 924 -12.46 -27.61 -32.60
CA ARG A 924 -12.32 -26.47 -31.69
C ARG A 924 -11.34 -26.78 -30.58
N PHE A 925 -10.52 -25.79 -30.24
CA PHE A 925 -9.36 -25.96 -29.37
C PHE A 925 -9.35 -24.97 -28.21
N ASN A 926 -8.64 -25.34 -27.14
CA ASN A 926 -8.26 -24.46 -26.05
C ASN A 926 -6.74 -24.53 -25.87
N GLU A 927 -6.08 -23.50 -26.40
CA GLU A 927 -4.64 -23.43 -26.69
C GLU A 927 -4.05 -24.76 -27.19
N PRO A 928 -4.06 -25.05 -28.50
CA PRO A 928 -3.31 -26.19 -29.01
C PRO A 928 -1.81 -25.88 -28.93
N TRP A 929 -1.00 -26.76 -28.33
CA TRP A 929 0.45 -26.52 -28.17
C TRP A 929 1.30 -27.37 -29.10
N GLY A 930 0.98 -28.66 -29.22
CA GLY A 930 1.73 -29.62 -30.03
C GLY A 930 1.01 -29.98 -31.31
N VAL A 931 1.77 -30.15 -32.37
CA VAL A 931 1.30 -30.71 -33.65
C VAL A 931 2.34 -31.72 -34.15
N ALA A 932 1.89 -32.83 -34.71
CA ALA A 932 2.74 -33.83 -35.35
C ALA A 932 2.05 -34.40 -36.60
N VAL A 933 2.83 -34.80 -37.59
CA VAL A 933 2.33 -35.34 -38.87
C VAL A 933 2.79 -36.79 -39.00
N SER A 934 1.94 -37.66 -39.55
CA SER A 934 2.31 -39.04 -39.82
C SER A 934 3.40 -39.14 -40.91
N PRO A 935 4.26 -40.17 -40.90
CA PRO A 935 5.34 -40.32 -41.88
C PRO A 935 4.89 -40.41 -43.34
N ASP A 936 3.64 -40.85 -43.59
CA ASP A 936 3.00 -40.88 -44.91
C ASP A 936 2.32 -39.56 -45.30
N GLY A 937 2.31 -38.57 -44.40
CA GLY A 937 1.70 -37.25 -44.59
C GLY A 937 0.16 -37.24 -44.55
N GLN A 938 -0.49 -38.38 -44.27
CA GLN A 938 -1.95 -38.48 -44.37
C GLN A 938 -2.69 -37.91 -43.15
N TRP A 939 -2.06 -37.92 -41.97
CA TRP A 939 -2.68 -37.58 -40.70
C TRP A 939 -1.93 -36.49 -39.95
N VAL A 940 -2.68 -35.57 -39.35
CA VAL A 940 -2.18 -34.52 -38.47
C VAL A 940 -2.75 -34.73 -37.07
N TYR A 941 -1.88 -34.79 -36.07
CA TYR A 941 -2.24 -34.96 -34.66
C TYR A 941 -2.00 -33.65 -33.91
N VAL A 942 -2.98 -33.23 -33.10
CA VAL A 942 -2.96 -31.97 -32.36
C VAL A 942 -3.15 -32.25 -30.88
N ALA A 943 -2.28 -31.70 -30.04
CA ALA A 943 -2.44 -31.69 -28.59
C ALA A 943 -3.25 -30.46 -28.19
N ASP A 944 -4.52 -30.70 -27.86
CA ASP A 944 -5.47 -29.69 -27.41
C ASP A 944 -5.32 -29.52 -25.88
N THR A 945 -4.32 -28.74 -25.50
CA THR A 945 -3.68 -28.80 -24.17
C THR A 945 -4.65 -28.57 -23.03
N TRP A 946 -5.49 -27.53 -23.11
CA TRP A 946 -6.43 -27.21 -22.03
C TRP A 946 -7.82 -27.84 -22.22
N ASN A 947 -8.02 -28.62 -23.28
CA ASN A 947 -9.14 -29.58 -23.36
C ASN A 947 -8.71 -31.02 -23.06
N HIS A 948 -7.44 -31.22 -22.68
CA HIS A 948 -6.92 -32.49 -22.16
C HIS A 948 -7.13 -33.68 -23.10
N ARG A 949 -6.91 -33.48 -24.41
CA ARG A 949 -7.11 -34.50 -25.44
C ARG A 949 -6.13 -34.39 -26.59
N ILE A 950 -5.97 -35.49 -27.32
CA ILE A 950 -5.33 -35.51 -28.64
C ILE A 950 -6.41 -35.62 -29.71
N VAL A 951 -6.28 -34.82 -30.76
CA VAL A 951 -7.23 -34.82 -31.89
C VAL A 951 -6.50 -35.17 -33.18
N LYS A 952 -7.07 -36.10 -33.95
CA LYS A 952 -6.56 -36.55 -35.25
C LYS A 952 -7.36 -35.91 -36.37
N PHE A 953 -6.64 -35.38 -37.36
CA PHE A 953 -7.15 -34.75 -38.56
C PHE A 953 -6.57 -35.42 -39.82
N THR A 954 -7.26 -35.27 -40.95
CA THR A 954 -6.65 -35.49 -42.27
C THR A 954 -5.67 -34.35 -42.61
N ALA A 955 -4.81 -34.56 -43.61
CA ALA A 955 -3.93 -33.51 -44.14
C ALA A 955 -4.66 -32.21 -44.53
N ASN A 956 -5.93 -32.29 -44.94
CA ASN A 956 -6.75 -31.12 -45.31
C ASN A 956 -7.49 -30.48 -44.11
N GLY A 957 -7.14 -30.84 -42.87
CA GLY A 957 -7.72 -30.27 -41.66
C GLY A 957 -9.13 -30.76 -41.31
N GLN A 958 -9.59 -31.88 -41.88
CA GLN A 958 -10.89 -32.46 -41.51
C GLN A 958 -10.77 -33.31 -40.24
N PRO A 959 -11.57 -33.07 -39.18
CA PRO A 959 -11.49 -33.83 -37.94
C PRO A 959 -11.93 -35.29 -38.15
N VAL A 960 -11.18 -36.22 -37.56
CA VAL A 960 -11.45 -37.66 -37.66
C VAL A 960 -11.94 -38.21 -36.33
N GLN A 961 -11.14 -38.03 -35.28
CA GLN A 961 -11.44 -38.52 -33.93
C GLN A 961 -10.59 -37.81 -32.89
N SER A 962 -10.97 -37.94 -31.61
CA SER A 962 -10.14 -37.54 -30.47
C SER A 962 -10.15 -38.62 -29.39
N TRP A 963 -9.09 -38.69 -28.61
CA TRP A 963 -9.03 -39.49 -27.39
C TRP A 963 -8.41 -38.69 -26.26
N GLY A 964 -8.76 -39.08 -25.04
CA GLY A 964 -8.37 -38.39 -23.81
C GLY A 964 -9.52 -37.65 -23.15
N HIS A 965 -9.38 -37.41 -21.84
CA HIS A 965 -10.30 -36.61 -21.04
C HIS A 965 -9.55 -35.89 -19.91
N ALA A 966 -10.15 -34.82 -19.39
CA ALA A 966 -9.55 -34.04 -18.32
C ALA A 966 -9.46 -34.85 -17.01
N ASN A 967 -8.27 -34.86 -16.42
CA ASN A 967 -8.09 -35.20 -15.02
C ASN A 967 -7.40 -34.04 -14.28
N PHE A 968 -7.95 -33.67 -13.12
CA PHE A 968 -7.41 -32.59 -12.29
C PHE A 968 -6.61 -33.20 -11.12
N GLY A 969 -5.47 -33.79 -11.44
CA GLY A 969 -4.56 -34.48 -10.50
C GLY A 969 -3.72 -35.54 -11.21
N GLN A 970 -2.73 -36.13 -10.51
CA GLN A 970 -1.93 -37.21 -11.08
C GLN A 970 -2.79 -38.46 -11.32
N SER A 971 -2.90 -38.90 -12.58
CA SER A 971 -3.65 -40.10 -12.98
C SER A 971 -2.72 -41.24 -13.39
N SER A 972 -3.14 -42.48 -13.12
CA SER A 972 -2.61 -43.66 -13.81
C SER A 972 -3.42 -44.05 -15.05
N ASP A 973 -4.60 -43.46 -15.27
CA ASP A 973 -5.42 -43.71 -16.46
C ASP A 973 -4.67 -43.20 -17.71
N PRO A 974 -4.37 -44.04 -18.72
CA PRO A 974 -3.68 -43.60 -19.92
C PRO A 974 -4.45 -42.56 -20.76
N TYR A 975 -5.77 -42.46 -20.60
CA TYR A 975 -6.60 -41.45 -21.30
C TYR A 975 -6.87 -40.21 -20.45
N GLY A 976 -6.56 -40.22 -19.15
CA GLY A 976 -6.76 -39.08 -18.26
C GLY A 976 -5.59 -38.09 -18.34
N PHE A 977 -5.59 -37.19 -19.32
CA PHE A 977 -4.50 -36.24 -19.54
C PHE A 977 -4.59 -35.02 -18.60
N TRP A 978 -3.42 -34.48 -18.24
CA TRP A 978 -3.30 -33.20 -17.56
C TRP A 978 -2.34 -32.29 -18.33
N GLY A 979 -2.91 -31.51 -19.26
CA GLY A 979 -2.14 -30.60 -20.11
C GLY A 979 -1.15 -31.33 -21.03
N PRO A 980 -1.61 -32.14 -22.00
CA PRO A 980 -0.71 -32.75 -22.98
C PRO A 980 -0.11 -31.66 -23.88
N ARG A 981 1.21 -31.68 -24.12
CA ARG A 981 1.90 -30.59 -24.84
C ARG A 981 2.67 -31.03 -26.09
N GLY A 982 3.62 -31.95 -25.97
CA GLY A 982 4.42 -32.47 -27.08
C GLY A 982 3.84 -33.71 -27.73
N LEU A 983 4.04 -33.83 -29.04
CA LEU A 983 3.64 -34.97 -29.86
C LEU A 983 4.78 -35.39 -30.78
N ALA A 984 4.98 -36.71 -30.93
CA ALA A 984 5.82 -37.28 -31.98
C ALA A 984 5.17 -38.54 -32.55
N VAL A 985 5.41 -38.82 -33.83
CA VAL A 985 4.88 -40.02 -34.51
C VAL A 985 6.04 -40.80 -35.10
N ASP A 986 6.11 -42.10 -34.80
CA ASP A 986 7.17 -42.96 -35.35
C ASP A 986 6.81 -43.56 -36.71
N ARG A 987 7.75 -44.30 -37.31
CA ARG A 987 7.57 -44.96 -38.62
C ARG A 987 6.49 -46.05 -38.64
N GLN A 988 6.08 -46.57 -37.49
CA GLN A 988 4.97 -47.52 -37.39
C GLN A 988 3.61 -46.82 -37.21
N GLY A 989 3.60 -45.48 -37.14
CA GLY A 989 2.39 -44.69 -36.92
C GLY A 989 1.96 -44.61 -35.45
N ARG A 990 2.84 -44.96 -34.50
CA ARG A 990 2.55 -44.83 -33.07
C ARG A 990 2.72 -43.38 -32.64
N VAL A 991 1.80 -42.89 -31.81
CA VAL A 991 1.71 -41.50 -31.35
C VAL A 991 2.20 -41.40 -29.91
N TYR A 992 3.29 -40.66 -29.71
CA TYR A 992 3.91 -40.41 -28.40
C TYR A 992 3.44 -39.05 -27.89
N VAL A 993 2.94 -39.03 -26.65
CA VAL A 993 2.35 -37.84 -26.03
C VAL A 993 3.06 -37.55 -24.72
N THR A 994 3.59 -36.34 -24.55
CA THR A 994 4.05 -35.89 -23.22
C THR A 994 2.84 -35.40 -22.43
N ASP A 995 2.44 -36.17 -21.43
CA ASP A 995 1.37 -35.84 -20.49
C ASP A 995 1.96 -35.02 -19.34
N THR A 996 2.19 -33.73 -19.61
CA THR A 996 3.07 -32.86 -18.82
C THR A 996 2.69 -32.80 -17.35
N GLY A 997 1.42 -32.60 -17.02
CA GLY A 997 0.96 -32.54 -15.62
C GLY A 997 1.04 -33.87 -14.88
N ASN A 998 0.95 -35.00 -15.59
CA ASN A 998 1.09 -36.34 -15.04
C ASN A 998 2.54 -36.87 -15.07
N LYS A 999 3.50 -36.08 -15.57
CA LYS A 999 4.94 -36.37 -15.51
C LYS A 999 5.34 -37.68 -16.20
N ARG A 1000 4.70 -37.97 -17.35
CA ARG A 1000 4.91 -39.22 -18.11
C ARG A 1000 4.82 -39.00 -19.63
N VAL A 1001 5.28 -40.00 -20.38
CA VAL A 1001 5.04 -40.14 -21.81
C VAL A 1001 4.07 -41.31 -22.02
N VAL A 1002 3.00 -41.08 -22.78
CA VAL A 1002 1.98 -42.09 -23.12
C VAL A 1002 2.02 -42.36 -24.62
N ILE A 1003 1.97 -43.62 -25.02
CA ILE A 1003 2.10 -44.06 -26.41
C ILE A 1003 0.82 -44.75 -26.86
N PHE A 1004 0.32 -44.35 -28.02
CA PHE A 1004 -0.89 -44.87 -28.65
C PHE A 1004 -0.60 -45.43 -30.05
N ASP A 1005 -1.45 -46.31 -30.54
CA ASP A 1005 -1.47 -46.67 -31.96
C ASP A 1005 -2.10 -45.55 -32.81
N ALA A 1006 -2.07 -45.70 -34.13
CA ALA A 1006 -2.63 -44.71 -35.07
C ALA A 1006 -4.16 -44.52 -34.92
N SER A 1007 -4.85 -45.44 -34.25
CA SER A 1007 -6.29 -45.43 -33.96
C SER A 1007 -6.60 -44.82 -32.58
N GLY A 1008 -5.59 -44.46 -31.79
CA GLY A 1008 -5.77 -43.89 -30.46
C GLY A 1008 -5.91 -44.92 -29.34
N HIS A 1009 -5.63 -46.21 -29.59
CA HIS A 1009 -5.58 -47.21 -28.52
C HIS A 1009 -4.26 -47.13 -27.77
N TYR A 1010 -4.35 -47.13 -26.44
CA TYR A 1010 -3.19 -47.18 -25.57
C TYR A 1010 -2.31 -48.41 -25.82
N LEU A 1011 -1.00 -48.19 -25.99
CA LEU A 1011 0.01 -49.25 -26.13
C LEU A 1011 0.83 -49.41 -24.85
N THR A 1012 1.43 -48.33 -24.37
CA THR A 1012 2.32 -48.32 -23.20
C THR A 1012 2.54 -46.89 -22.69
N GLN A 1013 3.14 -46.75 -21.51
CA GLN A 1013 3.61 -45.48 -20.96
C GLN A 1013 4.88 -45.67 -20.15
N PHE A 1014 5.68 -44.62 -20.02
CA PHE A 1014 6.84 -44.60 -19.13
C PHE A 1014 7.04 -43.20 -18.54
N GLY A 1015 7.76 -43.13 -17.42
CA GLY A 1015 7.93 -41.89 -16.66
C GLY A 1015 7.04 -41.79 -15.43
N GLN A 1016 7.57 -41.12 -14.41
CA GLN A 1016 6.88 -40.74 -13.17
C GLN A 1016 7.54 -39.48 -12.60
N LEU A 1017 6.90 -38.80 -11.65
CA LEU A 1017 7.49 -37.65 -10.97
C LEU A 1017 8.83 -38.01 -10.31
N GLY A 1018 9.87 -37.20 -10.56
CA GLY A 1018 11.15 -37.26 -9.86
C GLY A 1018 12.35 -36.82 -10.70
N MET A 1019 13.55 -37.02 -10.14
CA MET A 1019 14.83 -36.53 -10.69
C MET A 1019 15.73 -37.65 -11.23
N GLU A 1020 15.42 -38.92 -10.94
CA GLU A 1020 16.28 -40.04 -11.37
C GLU A 1020 16.15 -40.29 -12.89
N PRO A 1021 17.08 -41.04 -13.52
CA PRO A 1021 16.93 -41.46 -14.90
C PRO A 1021 15.60 -42.18 -15.14
N GLY A 1022 14.84 -41.71 -16.13
CA GLY A 1022 13.50 -42.22 -16.42
C GLY A 1022 12.37 -41.65 -15.57
N GLN A 1023 12.65 -40.70 -14.69
CA GLN A 1023 11.67 -39.85 -14.03
C GLN A 1023 11.65 -38.45 -14.66
N PHE A 1024 10.54 -37.74 -14.53
CA PHE A 1024 10.36 -36.42 -15.13
C PHE A 1024 9.82 -35.41 -14.12
N ASP A 1025 10.20 -34.15 -14.30
CA ASP A 1025 9.48 -32.99 -13.79
C ASP A 1025 9.20 -32.00 -14.94
N GLU A 1026 7.94 -31.99 -15.38
CA GLU A 1026 7.43 -31.19 -16.51
C GLU A 1026 8.02 -31.59 -17.88
N PRO A 1027 7.72 -32.81 -18.37
CA PRO A 1027 8.11 -33.22 -19.72
C PRO A 1027 7.29 -32.45 -20.76
N VAL A 1028 7.94 -31.82 -21.74
CA VAL A 1028 7.27 -30.99 -22.77
C VAL A 1028 7.64 -31.36 -24.19
N GLY A 1029 8.80 -30.96 -24.69
CA GLY A 1029 9.27 -31.34 -26.02
C GLY A 1029 9.54 -32.84 -26.13
N ILE A 1030 9.14 -33.45 -27.25
CA ILE A 1030 9.44 -34.85 -27.56
C ILE A 1030 9.81 -35.00 -29.03
N ALA A 1031 10.84 -35.78 -29.33
CA ALA A 1031 11.20 -36.16 -30.70
C ALA A 1031 11.81 -37.56 -30.75
N LEU A 1032 11.87 -38.11 -31.96
CA LEU A 1032 12.30 -39.48 -32.24
C LEU A 1032 13.42 -39.46 -33.27
N ASP A 1033 14.44 -40.29 -33.07
CA ASP A 1033 15.47 -40.50 -34.09
C ASP A 1033 15.12 -41.66 -35.06
N ALA A 1034 15.97 -41.87 -36.06
CA ALA A 1034 15.77 -42.92 -37.06
C ALA A 1034 15.86 -44.35 -36.50
N LEU A 1035 16.40 -44.54 -35.29
CA LEU A 1035 16.48 -45.84 -34.61
C LEU A 1035 15.28 -46.06 -33.67
N GLY A 1036 14.43 -45.05 -33.50
CA GLY A 1036 13.28 -45.07 -32.61
C GLY A 1036 13.60 -44.69 -31.17
N ASN A 1037 14.79 -44.11 -30.90
CA ASN A 1037 15.08 -43.57 -29.58
C ASN A 1037 14.25 -42.30 -29.35
N VAL A 1038 13.74 -42.15 -28.13
CA VAL A 1038 12.87 -41.04 -27.73
C VAL A 1038 13.68 -40.02 -26.95
N TYR A 1039 13.63 -38.75 -27.34
CA TYR A 1039 14.26 -37.63 -26.64
C TYR A 1039 13.16 -36.77 -26.02
N VAL A 1040 13.27 -36.46 -24.72
CA VAL A 1040 12.27 -35.71 -23.96
C VAL A 1040 12.93 -34.52 -23.27
N ALA A 1041 12.35 -33.33 -23.45
CA ALA A 1041 12.71 -32.13 -22.68
C ALA A 1041 12.06 -32.21 -21.30
N ASP A 1042 12.87 -32.54 -20.30
CA ASP A 1042 12.49 -32.63 -18.90
C ASP A 1042 12.71 -31.27 -18.22
N THR A 1043 11.73 -30.39 -18.41
CA THR A 1043 11.93 -28.93 -18.35
C THR A 1043 12.34 -28.43 -16.98
N TRP A 1044 11.63 -28.83 -15.92
CA TRP A 1044 11.91 -28.35 -14.57
C TRP A 1044 13.08 -29.08 -13.91
N ASN A 1045 13.52 -30.20 -14.51
CA ASN A 1045 14.80 -30.84 -14.20
C ASN A 1045 15.96 -30.27 -15.03
N SER A 1046 15.71 -29.24 -15.85
CA SER A 1046 16.70 -28.54 -16.66
C SER A 1046 17.57 -29.49 -17.50
N ARG A 1047 16.98 -30.54 -18.09
CA ARG A 1047 17.74 -31.56 -18.83
C ARG A 1047 16.98 -32.13 -20.02
N VAL A 1048 17.74 -32.67 -20.97
CA VAL A 1048 17.20 -33.59 -21.99
C VAL A 1048 17.50 -35.01 -21.53
N GLN A 1049 16.52 -35.91 -21.66
CA GLN A 1049 16.70 -37.35 -21.46
C GLN A 1049 16.37 -38.10 -22.75
N SER A 1050 17.18 -39.10 -23.09
CA SER A 1050 16.91 -40.01 -24.21
C SER A 1050 16.62 -41.43 -23.73
N PHE A 1051 15.79 -42.16 -24.47
CA PHE A 1051 15.31 -43.48 -24.13
C PHE A 1051 15.41 -44.41 -25.33
N GLN A 1052 15.91 -45.62 -25.10
CA GLN A 1052 15.98 -46.66 -26.11
C GLN A 1052 14.79 -47.62 -25.96
N PRO A 1053 14.04 -47.92 -27.04
CA PRO A 1053 13.02 -48.96 -27.00
C PRO A 1053 13.68 -50.34 -26.90
N ALA A 1054 13.16 -51.19 -26.03
CA ALA A 1054 13.53 -52.60 -25.98
C ALA A 1054 13.01 -53.34 -27.23
N PRO A 1055 13.48 -54.58 -27.50
CA PRO A 1055 13.05 -55.35 -28.68
C PRO A 1055 11.54 -55.62 -28.76
N ASP A 1056 10.82 -55.55 -27.64
CA ASP A 1056 9.36 -55.66 -27.59
C ASP A 1056 8.65 -54.41 -28.15
N GLY A 1057 9.37 -53.30 -28.33
CA GLY A 1057 8.86 -52.01 -28.74
C GLY A 1057 7.95 -51.32 -27.73
N LEU A 1058 7.76 -51.89 -26.53
CA LEU A 1058 6.81 -51.42 -25.52
C LEU A 1058 7.48 -50.97 -24.22
N THR A 1059 8.72 -51.38 -24.00
CA THR A 1059 9.53 -50.98 -22.84
C THR A 1059 10.59 -49.97 -23.27
N PHE A 1060 10.77 -48.88 -22.50
CA PHE A 1060 11.73 -47.81 -22.80
C PHE A 1060 12.73 -47.69 -21.65
N VAL A 1061 14.02 -47.81 -21.98
CA VAL A 1061 15.11 -47.75 -21.01
C VAL A 1061 15.85 -46.41 -21.16
N PRO A 1062 16.08 -45.65 -20.08
CA PRO A 1062 16.90 -44.43 -20.13
C PRO A 1062 18.27 -44.75 -20.74
N LEU A 1063 18.65 -44.02 -21.79
CA LEU A 1063 19.89 -44.20 -22.53
C LEU A 1063 20.94 -43.16 -22.11
N ASN A 1064 20.66 -41.87 -22.32
CA ASN A 1064 21.53 -40.75 -21.96
C ASN A 1064 20.73 -39.60 -21.35
N GLN A 1065 21.42 -38.71 -20.64
CA GLN A 1065 20.87 -37.44 -20.18
C GLN A 1065 21.96 -36.38 -20.10
N TRP A 1066 21.61 -35.12 -20.34
CA TRP A 1066 22.52 -33.99 -20.14
C TRP A 1066 21.77 -32.73 -19.74
N PRO A 1067 22.39 -31.85 -18.92
CA PRO A 1067 21.76 -30.63 -18.46
C PRO A 1067 21.72 -29.57 -19.56
N ILE A 1068 20.68 -28.73 -19.52
CA ILE A 1068 20.52 -27.52 -20.31
C ILE A 1068 20.59 -26.32 -19.35
N ALA A 1069 21.71 -25.61 -19.35
CA ALA A 1069 21.96 -24.54 -18.38
C ALA A 1069 21.00 -23.34 -18.50
N GLY A 1070 20.35 -23.18 -19.67
CA GLY A 1070 19.39 -22.10 -19.93
C GLY A 1070 17.96 -22.38 -19.48
N TRP A 1071 17.64 -23.56 -18.94
CA TRP A 1071 16.28 -23.91 -18.50
C TRP A 1071 16.14 -23.79 -16.98
N PHE A 1072 16.22 -22.59 -16.44
CA PHE A 1072 16.20 -22.35 -14.99
C PHE A 1072 14.83 -21.85 -14.47
N GLY A 1073 13.95 -21.34 -15.33
CA GLY A 1073 12.65 -20.83 -14.93
C GLY A 1073 11.54 -21.88 -14.95
N GLN A 1074 10.50 -21.60 -14.16
CA GLN A 1074 9.35 -22.49 -13.98
C GLN A 1074 8.07 -21.99 -14.69
N SER A 1075 8.19 -20.99 -15.58
CA SER A 1075 7.03 -20.40 -16.24
C SER A 1075 6.25 -21.46 -17.03
N LEU A 1076 4.93 -21.34 -17.00
CA LEU A 1076 4.03 -22.22 -17.74
C LEU A 1076 3.99 -21.87 -19.22
N ASP A 1077 4.48 -20.69 -19.61
CA ASP A 1077 4.39 -20.08 -20.94
C ASP A 1077 5.64 -20.34 -21.81
N ASN A 1078 6.83 -20.46 -21.22
CA ASN A 1078 8.12 -20.53 -21.92
C ASN A 1078 8.68 -21.97 -22.01
N LYS A 1079 7.86 -22.94 -22.46
CA LYS A 1079 8.29 -24.34 -22.47
C LYS A 1079 9.18 -24.69 -23.67
N PRO A 1080 10.27 -25.44 -23.45
CA PRO A 1080 11.15 -25.85 -24.53
C PRO A 1080 10.63 -27.05 -25.31
N TYR A 1081 10.89 -27.02 -26.61
CA TYR A 1081 10.76 -28.12 -27.56
C TYR A 1081 12.12 -28.55 -28.10
N LEU A 1082 12.16 -29.75 -28.69
CA LEU A 1082 13.35 -30.32 -29.32
C LEU A 1082 12.99 -31.02 -30.63
N ALA A 1083 13.97 -31.16 -31.52
CA ALA A 1083 13.85 -31.87 -32.80
C ALA A 1083 15.14 -32.61 -33.13
N ILE A 1084 15.06 -33.66 -33.94
CA ILE A 1084 16.20 -34.45 -34.39
C ILE A 1084 16.49 -34.13 -35.86
N GLY A 1085 17.74 -33.77 -36.15
CA GLY A 1085 18.22 -33.54 -37.51
C GLY A 1085 18.47 -34.85 -38.28
N PRO A 1086 18.62 -34.79 -39.61
CA PRO A 1086 18.89 -35.97 -40.45
C PRO A 1086 20.21 -36.68 -40.07
N ASP A 1087 21.17 -35.96 -39.49
CA ASP A 1087 22.44 -36.50 -38.98
C ASP A 1087 22.33 -37.13 -37.58
N GLY A 1088 21.15 -37.06 -36.95
CA GLY A 1088 20.91 -37.52 -35.57
C GLY A 1088 21.13 -36.47 -34.48
N ASP A 1089 21.63 -35.27 -34.83
CA ASP A 1089 21.84 -34.18 -33.87
C ASP A 1089 20.52 -33.69 -33.26
N VAL A 1090 20.58 -33.33 -31.98
CA VAL A 1090 19.45 -32.89 -31.16
C VAL A 1090 19.44 -31.37 -31.09
N PHE A 1091 18.43 -30.77 -31.71
CA PHE A 1091 18.17 -29.33 -31.64
C PHE A 1091 17.19 -29.04 -30.53
N VAL A 1092 17.52 -28.07 -29.69
CA VAL A 1092 16.82 -27.78 -28.45
C VAL A 1092 16.55 -26.28 -28.37
N THR A 1093 15.30 -25.89 -28.18
CA THR A 1093 14.97 -24.48 -27.91
C THR A 1093 15.37 -24.12 -26.48
N ASP A 1094 15.92 -22.92 -26.31
CA ASP A 1094 16.23 -22.29 -25.03
C ASP A 1094 15.42 -20.99 -24.95
N PRO A 1095 14.14 -21.07 -24.54
CA PRO A 1095 13.22 -19.93 -24.59
C PRO A 1095 13.66 -18.79 -23.67
N GLU A 1096 14.34 -19.11 -22.57
CA GLU A 1096 14.76 -18.14 -21.54
C GLU A 1096 15.98 -17.34 -21.96
N MET A 1097 16.83 -17.94 -22.79
CA MET A 1097 17.99 -17.27 -23.38
C MET A 1097 17.78 -16.89 -24.85
N TYR A 1098 16.55 -17.05 -25.37
CA TYR A 1098 16.14 -16.59 -26.70
C TYR A 1098 16.96 -17.19 -27.85
N ARG A 1099 17.29 -18.48 -27.74
CA ARG A 1099 18.22 -19.15 -28.66
C ARG A 1099 17.85 -20.59 -28.94
N VAL A 1100 18.55 -21.19 -29.89
CA VAL A 1100 18.51 -22.63 -30.17
C VAL A 1100 19.90 -23.22 -29.93
N LEU A 1101 19.93 -24.42 -29.35
CA LEU A 1101 21.12 -25.19 -29.02
C LEU A 1101 21.15 -26.46 -29.88
N GLU A 1102 22.33 -26.85 -30.36
CA GLU A 1102 22.56 -28.11 -31.09
C GLU A 1102 23.50 -29.00 -30.30
N PHE A 1103 23.12 -30.28 -30.17
CA PHE A 1103 23.88 -31.31 -29.47
C PHE A 1103 24.04 -32.56 -30.36
N THR A 1104 25.10 -33.33 -30.15
CA THR A 1104 25.20 -34.69 -30.70
C THR A 1104 24.19 -35.63 -30.03
N PRO A 1105 23.90 -36.83 -30.59
CA PRO A 1105 23.06 -37.83 -29.92
C PRO A 1105 23.54 -38.24 -28.51
N GLN A 1106 24.83 -38.03 -28.21
CA GLN A 1106 25.44 -38.31 -26.91
C GLN A 1106 25.33 -37.14 -25.93
N GLY A 1107 24.70 -36.02 -26.31
CA GLY A 1107 24.55 -34.83 -25.47
C GLY A 1107 25.76 -33.90 -25.44
N THR A 1108 26.69 -34.03 -26.39
CA THR A 1108 27.83 -33.11 -26.50
C THR A 1108 27.39 -31.85 -27.23
N PHE A 1109 27.62 -30.68 -26.65
CA PHE A 1109 27.28 -29.40 -27.25
C PHE A 1109 28.07 -29.17 -28.55
N VAL A 1110 27.37 -28.77 -29.61
CA VAL A 1110 27.95 -28.47 -30.93
C VAL A 1110 28.02 -26.97 -31.15
N ARG A 1111 26.89 -26.26 -31.01
CA ARG A 1111 26.79 -24.80 -31.20
C ARG A 1111 25.46 -24.24 -30.70
N ALA A 1112 25.39 -22.91 -30.59
CA ALA A 1112 24.18 -22.17 -30.24
C ALA A 1112 24.03 -20.91 -31.11
N TRP A 1113 22.80 -20.49 -31.37
CA TRP A 1113 22.53 -19.20 -32.05
C TRP A 1113 21.20 -18.60 -31.63
N GLY A 1114 21.09 -17.28 -31.78
CA GLY A 1114 19.93 -16.49 -31.37
C GLY A 1114 20.23 -15.64 -30.14
N GLU A 1115 19.57 -14.48 -30.09
CA GLU A 1115 19.55 -13.57 -28.94
C GLU A 1115 18.22 -12.81 -28.92
N TYR A 1116 17.89 -12.18 -27.80
CA TYR A 1116 16.65 -11.43 -27.69
C TYR A 1116 16.61 -10.26 -28.68
N GLY A 1117 15.53 -10.18 -29.44
CA GLY A 1117 15.27 -9.04 -30.31
C GLY A 1117 14.27 -9.38 -31.41
N VAL A 1118 14.22 -8.53 -32.43
CA VAL A 1118 13.23 -8.58 -33.54
C VAL A 1118 13.89 -8.67 -34.92
N GLY A 1119 15.21 -8.57 -34.99
CA GLY A 1119 16.01 -8.69 -36.20
C GLY A 1119 16.02 -10.10 -36.79
N PRO A 1120 16.66 -10.29 -37.96
CA PRO A 1120 16.67 -11.57 -38.67
C PRO A 1120 17.56 -12.66 -38.05
N ALA A 1121 18.45 -12.30 -37.10
CA ALA A 1121 19.22 -13.26 -36.29
C ALA A 1121 18.72 -13.35 -34.83
N GLU A 1122 17.71 -12.55 -34.49
CA GLU A 1122 17.21 -12.37 -33.13
C GLU A 1122 15.85 -13.08 -32.96
N ILE A 1123 15.60 -13.61 -31.78
CA ILE A 1123 14.41 -14.38 -31.45
C ILE A 1123 13.75 -13.75 -30.22
N GLY A 1124 12.46 -13.47 -30.28
CA GLY A 1124 11.69 -12.89 -29.16
C GLY A 1124 11.25 -13.94 -28.14
N LEU A 1125 10.93 -15.16 -28.58
CA LEU A 1125 10.77 -16.35 -27.72
C LEU A 1125 10.87 -17.63 -28.58
N ALA A 1126 11.94 -18.41 -28.43
CA ALA A 1126 12.12 -19.67 -29.16
C ALA A 1126 11.15 -20.74 -28.61
N ALA A 1127 9.95 -20.87 -29.19
CA ALA A 1127 8.89 -21.71 -28.63
C ALA A 1127 8.77 -23.10 -29.27
N ALA A 1128 9.29 -23.30 -30.48
CA ALA A 1128 9.43 -24.62 -31.09
C ALA A 1128 10.57 -24.67 -32.09
N VAL A 1129 11.02 -25.89 -32.38
CA VAL A 1129 12.03 -26.18 -33.39
C VAL A 1129 11.63 -27.42 -34.21
N ALA A 1130 11.88 -27.42 -35.51
CA ALA A 1130 11.88 -28.62 -36.35
C ALA A 1130 13.01 -28.54 -37.38
N VAL A 1131 13.41 -29.69 -37.93
CA VAL A 1131 14.50 -29.78 -38.91
C VAL A 1131 13.99 -30.48 -40.15
N ASP A 1132 14.20 -29.90 -41.33
CA ASP A 1132 13.79 -30.52 -42.58
C ASP A 1132 14.81 -31.54 -43.12
N ALA A 1133 14.44 -32.26 -44.18
CA ALA A 1133 15.28 -33.28 -44.79
C ALA A 1133 16.59 -32.73 -45.40
N GLN A 1134 16.69 -31.41 -45.61
CA GLN A 1134 17.89 -30.74 -46.08
C GLN A 1134 18.77 -30.23 -44.92
N GLY A 1135 18.36 -30.46 -43.67
CA GLY A 1135 19.08 -30.02 -42.48
C GLY A 1135 18.86 -28.55 -42.12
N ARG A 1136 17.86 -27.87 -42.71
CA ARG A 1136 17.51 -26.49 -42.34
C ARG A 1136 16.63 -26.51 -41.10
N VAL A 1137 16.86 -25.55 -40.20
CA VAL A 1137 16.20 -25.49 -38.89
C VAL A 1137 15.09 -24.44 -38.91
N TRP A 1138 13.86 -24.89 -38.66
CA TRP A 1138 12.69 -24.05 -38.49
C TRP A 1138 12.47 -23.75 -37.02
N VAL A 1139 12.25 -22.48 -36.69
CA VAL A 1139 12.02 -22.02 -35.31
C VAL A 1139 10.73 -21.22 -35.26
N SER A 1140 9.89 -21.51 -34.28
CA SER A 1140 8.77 -20.64 -33.93
C SER A 1140 9.24 -19.55 -32.98
N ASP A 1141 9.21 -18.31 -33.44
CA ASP A 1141 9.50 -17.12 -32.64
C ASP A 1141 8.18 -16.56 -32.09
N ALA A 1142 7.72 -17.16 -31.00
CA ALA A 1142 6.41 -16.88 -30.42
C ALA A 1142 6.28 -15.46 -29.90
N GLY A 1143 7.37 -14.89 -29.41
CA GLY A 1143 7.42 -13.53 -28.85
C GLY A 1143 7.24 -12.46 -29.92
N ASN A 1144 7.69 -12.74 -31.14
CA ASN A 1144 7.54 -11.84 -32.29
C ASN A 1144 6.47 -12.30 -33.29
N HIS A 1145 5.67 -13.31 -32.95
CA HIS A 1145 4.53 -13.77 -33.74
C HIS A 1145 4.90 -14.19 -35.18
N ARG A 1146 6.02 -14.90 -35.35
CA ARG A 1146 6.56 -15.25 -36.67
C ARG A 1146 7.25 -16.61 -36.66
N LEU A 1147 7.46 -17.17 -37.86
CA LEU A 1147 8.32 -18.34 -38.09
C LEU A 1147 9.61 -17.92 -38.78
N MET A 1148 10.68 -18.63 -38.47
CA MET A 1148 12.03 -18.38 -38.99
C MET A 1148 12.64 -19.69 -39.50
N ARG A 1149 13.32 -19.67 -40.64
CA ARG A 1149 14.14 -20.79 -41.14
C ARG A 1149 15.60 -20.38 -41.18
N PHE A 1150 16.47 -21.26 -40.70
CA PHE A 1150 17.91 -21.07 -40.65
C PHE A 1150 18.63 -22.16 -41.45
N THR A 1151 19.53 -21.74 -42.32
CA THR A 1151 20.49 -22.60 -43.00
C THR A 1151 21.83 -22.50 -42.29
N LEU A 1152 22.22 -23.58 -41.59
CA LEU A 1152 23.38 -23.56 -40.73
C LEU A 1152 24.69 -23.80 -41.51
N PRO A 1153 25.82 -23.15 -41.13
CA PRO A 1153 27.11 -23.39 -41.76
C PRO A 1153 27.62 -24.82 -41.51
N PRO A 1154 28.53 -25.35 -42.35
CA PRO A 1154 29.14 -26.66 -42.13
C PRO A 1154 29.84 -26.75 -40.77
N ARG A 1155 29.83 -27.94 -40.15
CA ARG A 1155 30.51 -28.16 -38.87
C ARG A 1155 32.00 -27.88 -39.01
N VAL A 1156 32.53 -26.96 -38.21
CA VAL A 1156 33.98 -26.86 -38.00
C VAL A 1156 34.33 -27.89 -36.94
N LEU A 1157 34.71 -29.09 -37.36
CA LEU A 1157 35.22 -30.10 -36.44
C LEU A 1157 36.52 -29.53 -35.81
N PRO A 1158 36.65 -29.51 -34.48
CA PRO A 1158 37.91 -29.13 -33.86
C PRO A 1158 39.00 -30.05 -34.41
N SER A 1159 40.09 -29.46 -34.89
CA SER A 1159 41.28 -30.20 -35.30
C SER A 1159 41.72 -31.10 -34.14
N PRO A 1160 42.16 -32.35 -34.38
CA PRO A 1160 42.63 -33.21 -33.31
C PRO A 1160 43.82 -32.52 -32.62
N THR A 1161 43.58 -32.01 -31.41
CA THR A 1161 44.62 -31.54 -30.51
C THR A 1161 45.61 -32.70 -30.30
N PRO A 1162 46.93 -32.49 -30.41
CA PRO A 1162 47.89 -33.57 -30.25
C PRO A 1162 47.70 -34.24 -28.89
N THR A 1163 47.56 -35.56 -28.93
CA THR A 1163 47.47 -36.43 -27.77
C THR A 1163 48.62 -36.12 -26.81
N PRO A 1164 48.37 -35.89 -25.50
CA PRO A 1164 49.46 -35.77 -24.55
C PRO A 1164 50.21 -37.10 -24.52
N THR A 1165 51.52 -37.01 -24.73
CA THR A 1165 52.47 -38.11 -24.75
C THR A 1165 52.31 -38.97 -23.49
N VAL A 1166 51.91 -40.22 -23.68
CA VAL A 1166 51.96 -41.25 -22.64
C VAL A 1166 53.43 -41.49 -22.28
N LEU A 1167 53.82 -41.14 -21.05
CA LEU A 1167 55.04 -41.67 -20.45
C LEU A 1167 54.79 -43.15 -20.08
N PRO A 1168 55.69 -44.08 -20.43
CA PRO A 1168 55.43 -45.51 -20.24
C PRO A 1168 55.53 -45.93 -18.78
N LEU A 1169 54.65 -46.87 -18.42
CA LEU A 1169 54.66 -47.66 -17.19
C LEU A 1169 56.04 -48.29 -16.94
N ALA A 1170 56.69 -47.88 -15.86
CA ALA A 1170 57.68 -48.73 -15.19
C ALA A 1170 56.94 -49.62 -14.18
N GLN A 1171 57.01 -50.91 -14.43
CA GLN A 1171 56.48 -52.00 -13.61
C GLN A 1171 57.10 -51.98 -12.20
N CYS A 1172 56.30 -52.27 -11.18
CA CYS A 1172 56.84 -52.89 -9.97
C CYS A 1172 55.89 -53.97 -9.47
N GLN A 1173 56.38 -55.20 -9.54
CA GLN A 1173 55.73 -56.45 -9.17
C GLN A 1173 55.59 -56.57 -7.64
N ILE A 1174 54.54 -57.26 -7.22
CA ILE A 1174 54.36 -57.80 -5.86
C ILE A 1174 55.32 -58.97 -5.67
N PRO A 1175 55.88 -59.15 -4.46
CA PRO A 1175 55.76 -60.47 -3.83
C PRO A 1175 55.29 -60.41 -2.37
N ALA A 1176 54.78 -61.56 -1.95
CA ALA A 1176 54.06 -61.85 -0.72
C ALA A 1176 54.97 -62.10 0.51
N GLU A 1177 54.31 -62.13 1.67
CA GLU A 1177 54.72 -62.66 2.99
C GLU A 1177 55.83 -61.93 3.77
N VAL A 1178 55.52 -61.54 5.03
CA VAL A 1178 56.15 -62.02 6.28
C VAL A 1178 55.54 -61.32 7.50
N THR A 1179 55.33 -62.11 8.54
CA THR A 1179 54.73 -61.90 9.87
C THR A 1179 55.62 -61.16 10.91
N LEU A 1180 54.94 -60.49 11.87
CA LEU A 1180 55.24 -60.26 13.31
C LEU A 1180 56.71 -60.21 13.80
N LEU A 1181 57.14 -59.05 14.36
CA LEU A 1181 57.63 -58.91 15.76
C LEU A 1181 57.96 -57.44 16.18
N ASP A 1182 57.39 -57.04 17.33
CA ASP A 1182 57.93 -56.27 18.47
C ASP A 1182 58.67 -54.91 18.40
N LEU A 1183 57.99 -53.92 19.00
CA LEU A 1183 58.33 -53.06 20.17
C LEU A 1183 59.34 -51.88 20.12
N HIS A 1184 58.83 -50.79 20.74
CA HIS A 1184 59.44 -49.55 21.25
C HIS A 1184 59.70 -48.42 20.22
N ALA A 1185 59.22 -47.17 20.38
CA ALA A 1185 58.90 -46.41 21.59
C ALA A 1185 57.83 -45.30 21.36
N CYS A 1186 56.98 -45.10 22.38
CA CYS A 1186 56.23 -43.87 22.71
C CYS A 1186 57.19 -42.76 23.23
N PRO A 1187 56.82 -41.46 23.31
CA PRO A 1187 55.49 -40.89 23.62
C PRO A 1187 55.06 -39.73 22.67
N ASP A 1188 53.82 -39.27 22.52
CA ASP A 1188 52.72 -39.00 23.46
C ASP A 1188 51.33 -39.28 22.83
N ALA A 1189 50.42 -39.81 23.64
CA ALA A 1189 49.02 -40.13 23.35
C ALA A 1189 48.12 -38.89 23.56
N THR A 1190 46.90 -38.77 23.01
CA THR A 1190 45.73 -39.56 23.40
C THR A 1190 44.62 -39.59 22.34
N CYS A 1191 44.24 -40.79 21.92
CA CYS A 1191 42.88 -41.16 21.49
C CYS A 1191 42.30 -42.12 22.54
N ALA A 1192 41.03 -41.97 22.89
CA ALA A 1192 40.28 -42.97 23.66
C ALA A 1192 38.94 -43.26 22.97
N SER A 1193 38.75 -44.53 22.63
CA SER A 1193 37.48 -45.17 22.27
C SER A 1193 37.11 -46.18 23.35
N VAL A 1194 35.84 -46.34 23.70
CA VAL A 1194 35.31 -47.57 24.33
C VAL A 1194 33.91 -47.84 23.78
N GLY A 1195 33.62 -49.10 23.45
CA GLY A 1195 32.32 -49.57 22.98
C GLY A 1195 31.74 -50.72 23.80
N ARG A 1196 30.38 -50.80 23.74
CA ARG A 1196 29.41 -51.89 23.94
C ARG A 1196 29.05 -52.45 25.34
N VAL A 1197 27.73 -52.43 25.61
CA VAL A 1197 26.88 -53.53 26.16
C VAL A 1197 25.47 -53.44 25.51
N PRO A 1198 24.71 -54.53 25.29
CA PRO A 1198 23.58 -54.64 24.34
C PRO A 1198 22.16 -54.75 24.96
N GLY A 1199 21.15 -54.44 24.15
CA GLY A 1199 19.83 -55.12 24.13
C GLY A 1199 18.70 -54.57 25.03
N GLY A 1200 17.60 -54.12 24.41
CA GLY A 1200 16.29 -53.91 25.05
C GLY A 1200 15.42 -52.84 24.37
N GLU A 1201 14.60 -53.28 23.41
CA GLU A 1201 13.40 -52.69 22.74
C GLU A 1201 12.78 -51.41 23.37
N THR A 1202 12.23 -50.40 22.67
CA THR A 1202 11.26 -50.39 21.55
C THR A 1202 11.26 -49.03 20.79
N LEU A 1203 10.75 -49.02 19.55
CA LEU A 1203 10.63 -47.88 18.61
C LEU A 1203 9.83 -46.65 19.10
N THR A 1204 10.28 -45.45 18.72
CA THR A 1204 9.47 -44.45 17.98
C THR A 1204 10.36 -43.36 17.36
N LEU A 1205 10.18 -43.10 16.05
CA LEU A 1205 10.91 -42.09 15.27
C LEU A 1205 9.93 -41.09 14.62
N LEU A 1206 10.40 -39.83 14.53
CA LEU A 1206 9.94 -38.61 13.81
C LEU A 1206 9.57 -37.43 14.74
N PRO A 1207 9.77 -36.16 14.31
CA PRO A 1207 11.03 -35.52 13.91
C PRO A 1207 11.24 -34.16 14.64
N PHE A 1208 12.48 -33.66 14.77
CA PHE A 1208 12.73 -32.31 15.30
C PHE A 1208 13.47 -31.41 14.30
N ALA A 1209 12.89 -30.21 14.20
CA ALA A 1209 13.20 -29.02 13.41
C ALA A 1209 14.69 -28.62 13.30
N ALA A 1210 15.05 -28.17 12.10
CA ALA A 1210 16.23 -27.37 11.82
C ALA A 1210 16.04 -25.94 12.37
N VAL A 1211 17.01 -25.48 13.17
CA VAL A 1211 17.11 -24.09 13.64
C VAL A 1211 18.01 -23.33 12.68
N ASN A 1212 17.43 -22.44 11.86
CA ASN A 1212 18.16 -21.38 11.16
C ASN A 1212 17.78 -20.04 11.80
N GLY A 1213 18.66 -19.53 12.66
CA GLY A 1213 18.55 -18.20 13.25
C GLY A 1213 19.67 -17.30 12.72
N TRP A 1214 19.30 -16.31 11.90
CA TRP A 1214 20.19 -15.21 11.52
C TRP A 1214 20.11 -14.10 12.57
N VAL A 1215 21.25 -13.71 13.13
CA VAL A 1215 21.38 -12.57 14.06
C VAL A 1215 21.91 -11.36 13.28
N PRO A 1216 21.26 -10.18 13.33
CA PRO A 1216 21.80 -8.96 12.74
C PRO A 1216 22.81 -8.30 13.69
N VAL A 1217 24.03 -8.06 13.23
CA VAL A 1217 25.06 -7.30 13.95
C VAL A 1217 24.86 -5.81 13.68
N ARG A 1218 24.74 -4.99 14.75
CA ARG A 1218 24.81 -3.52 14.69
C ARG A 1218 26.14 -3.02 15.26
N TRP A 1219 26.75 -2.04 14.60
CA TRP A 1219 28.06 -1.45 14.91
C TRP A 1219 28.01 -0.33 15.97
N ASN A 1220 27.39 -0.52 17.13
CA ASN A 1220 27.45 0.50 18.21
C ASN A 1220 27.50 0.01 19.65
N ASP A 1221 27.67 -1.29 19.89
CA ASP A 1221 27.86 -1.81 21.26
C ASP A 1221 29.27 -2.37 21.39
N LEU A 1222 30.22 -1.54 21.83
CA LEU A 1222 31.42 -1.91 22.62
C LEU A 1222 32.26 -0.65 22.93
N LEU A 1223 31.77 0.18 23.85
CA LEU A 1223 32.61 1.08 24.65
C LEU A 1223 32.50 0.65 26.11
N GLY A 1224 33.49 -0.12 26.57
CA GLY A 1224 33.64 -0.57 27.95
C GLY A 1224 35.08 -0.98 28.24
N TRP A 1225 35.76 -0.15 29.03
CA TRP A 1225 37.11 -0.30 29.56
C TRP A 1225 37.40 -1.67 30.23
N ILE A 1226 38.64 -2.17 30.10
CA ILE A 1226 39.63 -2.53 31.17
C ILE A 1226 40.92 -3.09 30.49
N PRO A 1227 42.12 -2.94 31.10
CA PRO A 1227 43.39 -2.73 30.38
C PRO A 1227 44.33 -3.94 30.34
N GLY A 1228 45.27 -3.90 29.39
CA GLY A 1228 46.64 -4.43 29.52
C GLY A 1228 46.86 -5.90 29.10
N THR A 1229 47.51 -6.12 27.96
CA THR A 1229 48.90 -6.64 27.86
C THR A 1229 49.29 -6.85 26.40
N SER A 1230 50.56 -6.59 26.14
CA SER A 1230 51.27 -6.52 24.87
C SER A 1230 51.79 -7.87 24.36
N CYS A 1231 51.84 -8.05 23.04
CA CYS A 1231 52.94 -8.62 22.21
C CYS A 1231 52.43 -8.74 20.74
N LEU A 1232 52.95 -8.01 19.74
CA LEU A 1232 54.09 -8.35 18.86
C LEU A 1232 54.01 -9.82 18.36
N SER A 1233 54.02 -10.17 17.08
CA SER A 1233 54.64 -9.59 15.88
C SER A 1233 54.11 -10.24 14.58
N ARG A 1234 54.26 -9.50 13.47
CA ARG A 1234 54.17 -9.87 12.03
C ARG A 1234 55.10 -11.02 11.60
N PRO A 1235 55.03 -11.52 10.34
CA PRO A 1235 54.26 -11.04 9.17
C PRO A 1235 53.17 -11.97 8.63
#